data_AF-A0AAN6H7Y2-F1
#
_entry.id   AF-A0AAN6H7Y2-F1
#
_cell.length_a   1.000
_cell.length_b   1.000
_cell.length_c   1.000
_cell.angle_alpha   90.00
_cell.angle_beta   90.00
_cell.angle_gamma   90.00
#
_symmetry.space_group_name_H-M   'P 1'
#
loop_
_entity.id
_entity.type
_entity.pdbx_description
1 polymer ?
#
loop_
_entity_poly.entity_id
_entity_poly.type
_entity_poly.pdbx_seq_one_letter_code
_entity_poly.pdbx_strand_id
1 'polypeptide(L)'
;MTDTHSDPADALTTQQQHALFDILTHHETYKEIEEFKYPGAVKSYGPPFQDELTKSDAPILQNLLSKFVLRLPGLREVSPDFWKTRVADLIEELSKAELSESYDKGLLGVRKTLATAISALIEYPARAALAGVPKREQQRGAKREYDLASAEDVMGSWHDALQEAVYGNLMDEMFAKAAETDDLERHPSLVRAFHEYVVVNIASLMHYTLVLSPEGPTMLRMISNVHNMLPYTIIRQTLKIGNVASMLTAMMKVILAKASLSTVTNWMGLTSGADEGMNLLQQIISQVLYWDKRELKKRADKIEKDKSGPPKEVLSELRNWITQRSRGEHEECRRQSKDQQMSIVAIIMATSSQSIDNLKETQHAQALEYLTLQLGIRDRQEIVRVMCHRNPDHLTAGVRDGVDAYTPMIRHVHQAVNLSDTVWDFEQFVTDMLKTSKPSGAKGQEKPPSVEDYVDLLHRHQQSCHKFLHQVAKNGKEVTGWWREYVHMAASQFKKDGPASSKAPASGPEASLLSAFTKLKPKEQKEVTAELDAWSEYLDDLHAASATRIASIIARSGSTPFGPGAYLARWQHLLDGTVITPDKVHGPVRYGGSKSVREESGKDVDGGEGGEFRQVEGADAGVRGEQAEAPGVARTVGLLGGGFREMIGGG
;
A
#
# COMPACT_ATOMS: atom_id res chain seq x y z
N MET A 1 56.58 -17.88 -3.24
CA MET A 1 55.28 -17.47 -3.81
C MET A 1 54.28 -18.51 -3.35
N THR A 2 53.67 -18.25 -2.21
CA THR A 2 52.71 -19.14 -1.56
C THR A 2 51.33 -18.58 -1.82
N ASP A 3 50.55 -19.32 -2.59
CA ASP A 3 49.10 -19.21 -2.66
C ASP A 3 48.53 -19.31 -1.25
N THR A 4 48.04 -18.20 -0.72
CA THR A 4 47.15 -18.19 0.43
C THR A 4 45.74 -18.47 -0.09
N HIS A 5 45.36 -19.74 -0.09
CA HIS A 5 43.96 -20.14 -0.05
C HIS A 5 43.30 -19.45 1.15
N SER A 6 42.34 -18.56 0.89
CA SER A 6 41.40 -18.07 1.89
C SER A 6 40.53 -19.25 2.36
N ASP A 7 40.50 -19.50 3.66
CA ASP A 7 39.69 -20.56 4.27
C ASP A 7 38.17 -20.37 3.98
N PRO A 8 37.35 -21.43 4.02
CA PRO A 8 35.88 -21.36 3.89
C PRO A 8 35.17 -20.57 5.00
N ALA A 9 35.89 -20.08 6.00
CA ALA A 9 35.35 -19.35 7.15
C ALA A 9 34.94 -17.89 6.84
N ASP A 10 35.32 -17.36 5.68
CA ASP A 10 35.11 -15.94 5.29
C ASP A 10 33.93 -15.73 4.32
N ALA A 11 33.16 -16.78 3.98
CA ALA A 11 32.06 -16.71 3.02
C ALA A 11 30.69 -16.91 3.69
N LEU A 12 29.75 -15.99 3.43
CA LEU A 12 28.35 -16.13 3.86
C LEU A 12 27.72 -17.41 3.28
N THR A 13 26.93 -18.13 4.08
CA THR A 13 26.12 -19.26 3.61
C THR A 13 25.05 -18.79 2.61
N THR A 14 24.47 -19.71 1.82
CA THR A 14 23.37 -19.36 0.90
C THR A 14 22.18 -18.75 1.64
N GLN A 15 21.88 -19.24 2.85
CA GLN A 15 20.80 -18.71 3.68
C GLN A 15 21.12 -17.28 4.15
N GLN A 16 22.36 -17.03 4.61
CA GLN A 16 22.81 -15.70 4.99
C GLN A 16 22.84 -14.73 3.81
N GLN A 17 23.23 -15.17 2.61
CA GLN A 17 23.19 -14.34 1.40
C GLN A 17 21.74 -13.95 1.04
N HIS A 18 20.81 -14.90 1.13
CA HIS A 18 19.38 -14.63 0.94
C HIS A 18 18.85 -13.64 1.99
N ALA A 19 19.18 -13.84 3.27
CA ALA A 19 18.81 -12.93 4.34
C ALA A 19 19.37 -11.51 4.12
N LEU A 20 20.64 -11.40 3.70
CA LEU A 20 21.27 -10.12 3.41
C LEU A 20 20.52 -9.37 2.30
N PHE A 21 20.26 -10.05 1.18
CA PHE A 21 19.52 -9.48 0.07
C PHE A 21 18.08 -9.11 0.46
N ASP A 22 17.44 -9.95 1.27
CA ASP A 22 16.08 -9.74 1.76
C ASP A 22 15.96 -8.48 2.63
N ILE A 23 16.85 -8.34 3.63
CA ILE A 23 16.96 -7.17 4.53
C ILE A 23 17.16 -5.91 3.70
N LEU A 24 18.19 -5.89 2.86
CA LEU A 24 18.56 -4.68 2.13
C LEU A 24 17.47 -4.25 1.14
N THR A 25 16.83 -5.21 0.45
CA THR A 25 15.69 -4.91 -0.43
C THR A 25 14.48 -4.40 0.36
N HIS A 26 14.18 -4.98 1.52
CA HIS A 26 13.07 -4.54 2.38
C HIS A 26 13.23 -3.08 2.81
N HIS A 27 14.39 -2.75 3.39
CA HIS A 27 14.67 -1.40 3.90
C HIS A 27 14.80 -0.38 2.77
N GLU A 28 15.44 -0.73 1.65
CA GLU A 28 15.60 0.18 0.52
C GLU A 28 14.26 0.48 -0.16
N THR A 29 13.42 -0.55 -0.37
CA THR A 29 12.07 -0.37 -0.94
C THR A 29 11.24 0.61 -0.11
N TYR A 30 11.25 0.46 1.22
CA TYR A 30 10.50 1.35 2.10
C TYR A 30 11.06 2.78 2.07
N LYS A 31 12.40 2.90 2.10
CA LYS A 31 13.09 4.19 2.05
C LYS A 31 12.77 4.97 0.77
N GLU A 32 12.82 4.32 -0.39
CA GLU A 32 12.47 4.95 -1.67
C GLU A 32 11.01 5.47 -1.68
N ILE A 33 10.06 4.71 -1.10
CA ILE A 33 8.67 5.18 -0.95
C ILE A 33 8.60 6.41 -0.04
N GLU A 34 9.33 6.41 1.09
CA GLU A 34 9.32 7.54 2.01
C GLU A 34 9.95 8.82 1.42
N GLU A 35 10.93 8.69 0.51
CA GLU A 35 11.61 9.83 -0.12
C GLU A 35 10.65 10.74 -0.91
N PHE A 36 9.54 10.21 -1.42
CA PHE A 36 8.50 11.01 -2.09
C PHE A 36 7.78 12.04 -1.19
N LYS A 37 8.02 12.03 0.12
CA LYS A 37 7.55 13.10 1.01
C LYS A 37 8.33 14.41 0.87
N TYR A 38 9.50 14.38 0.21
CA TYR A 38 10.37 15.52 0.01
C TYR A 38 10.24 16.11 -1.40
N PRO A 39 10.15 17.45 -1.52
CA PRO A 39 10.16 18.12 -2.83
C PRO A 39 11.41 17.75 -3.64
N GLY A 40 11.25 17.55 -4.95
CA GLY A 40 12.34 17.16 -5.84
C GLY A 40 12.55 15.66 -5.99
N ALA A 41 11.95 14.79 -5.16
CA ALA A 41 12.07 13.34 -5.32
C ALA A 41 11.66 12.84 -6.71
N VAL A 42 10.59 13.40 -7.27
CA VAL A 42 10.16 13.06 -8.64
C VAL A 42 11.15 13.52 -9.70
N LYS A 43 11.98 14.54 -9.42
CA LYS A 43 12.99 15.12 -10.34
C LYS A 43 14.27 14.28 -10.42
N SER A 44 14.57 13.51 -9.38
CA SER A 44 15.68 12.57 -9.34
C SER A 44 15.25 11.11 -9.56
N TYR A 45 14.01 10.90 -10.03
CA TYR A 45 13.47 9.57 -10.28
C TYR A 45 13.95 8.96 -11.60
N GLY A 46 14.03 9.76 -12.67
CA GLY A 46 14.37 9.32 -14.02
C GLY A 46 13.14 9.09 -14.93
N PRO A 47 13.29 8.34 -16.04
CA PRO A 47 12.18 8.13 -16.98
C PRO A 47 10.97 7.45 -16.31
N PRO A 48 9.72 7.85 -16.64
CA PRO A 48 9.32 8.75 -17.72
C PRO A 48 9.31 10.25 -17.34
N PHE A 49 9.68 10.60 -16.10
CA PHE A 49 9.59 11.96 -15.59
C PHE A 49 10.76 12.84 -16.05
N GLN A 50 11.96 12.27 -16.18
CA GLN A 50 13.16 12.93 -16.72
C GLN A 50 13.84 12.02 -17.75
N ASP A 51 14.22 12.55 -18.91
CA ASP A 51 14.83 11.74 -19.97
C ASP A 51 16.33 11.47 -19.76
N GLU A 52 17.05 12.43 -19.15
CA GLU A 52 18.52 12.46 -19.16
C GLU A 52 19.18 11.93 -17.86
N LEU A 53 18.38 11.46 -16.89
CA LEU A 53 18.92 11.02 -15.61
C LEU A 53 19.59 9.65 -15.75
N THR A 54 20.90 9.60 -15.53
CA THR A 54 21.71 8.37 -15.65
C THR A 54 21.66 7.49 -14.41
N LYS A 55 21.35 8.05 -13.23
CA LYS A 55 21.20 7.33 -11.95
C LYS A 55 19.97 7.83 -11.22
N SER A 56 19.08 6.91 -10.85
CA SER A 56 17.88 7.21 -10.07
C SER A 56 18.18 7.21 -8.58
N ASP A 57 17.59 8.14 -7.83
CA ASP A 57 17.59 8.10 -6.36
C ASP A 57 16.62 7.03 -5.82
N ALA A 58 15.70 6.53 -6.65
CA ALA A 58 14.73 5.49 -6.34
C ALA A 58 14.86 4.29 -7.31
N PRO A 59 16.01 3.59 -7.30
CA PRO A 59 16.34 2.57 -8.29
C PRO A 59 15.39 1.35 -8.29
N ILE A 60 14.89 0.90 -7.14
CA ILE A 60 13.92 -0.21 -7.08
C ILE A 60 12.61 0.20 -7.75
N LEU A 61 12.05 1.33 -7.32
CA LEU A 61 10.78 1.82 -7.85
C LEU A 61 10.89 2.13 -9.34
N GLN A 62 11.99 2.75 -9.77
CA GLN A 62 12.24 3.04 -11.18
C GLN A 62 12.37 1.77 -12.02
N ASN A 63 13.04 0.73 -11.50
CA ASN A 63 13.14 -0.57 -12.16
C ASN A 63 11.77 -1.21 -12.35
N LEU A 64 10.94 -1.19 -11.30
CA LEU A 64 9.57 -1.73 -11.35
C LEU A 64 8.67 -0.94 -12.32
N LEU A 65 8.73 0.39 -12.27
CA LEU A 65 7.94 1.25 -13.16
C LEU A 65 8.33 1.00 -14.62
N SER A 66 9.61 1.00 -14.94
CA SER A 66 10.12 0.86 -16.31
C SER A 66 9.87 -0.53 -16.91
N LYS A 67 10.04 -1.60 -16.14
CA LYS A 67 9.83 -2.97 -16.59
C LYS A 67 8.35 -3.33 -16.72
N PHE A 68 7.52 -2.88 -15.78
CA PHE A 68 6.13 -3.36 -15.69
C PHE A 68 5.09 -2.30 -16.03
N VAL A 69 5.16 -1.11 -15.42
CA VAL A 69 4.07 -0.12 -15.54
C VAL A 69 4.09 0.57 -16.90
N LEU A 70 5.25 1.08 -17.34
CA LEU A 70 5.36 1.79 -18.63
C LEU A 70 5.12 0.88 -19.85
N ARG A 71 5.09 -0.44 -19.64
CA ARG A 71 4.86 -1.44 -20.69
C ARG A 71 3.42 -1.92 -20.75
N LEU A 72 2.56 -1.51 -19.80
CA LEU A 72 1.15 -1.89 -19.77
C LEU A 72 0.44 -1.49 -21.08
N PRO A 73 -0.40 -2.37 -21.64
CA PRO A 73 -1.25 -2.02 -22.77
C PRO A 73 -2.09 -0.77 -22.44
N GLY A 74 -2.17 0.18 -23.37
CA GLY A 74 -2.78 1.49 -23.13
C GLY A 74 -1.79 2.49 -22.51
N LEU A 75 -1.30 2.23 -21.30
CA LEU A 75 -0.41 3.19 -20.60
C LEU A 75 0.90 3.46 -21.35
N ARG A 76 1.42 2.48 -22.11
CA ARG A 76 2.62 2.66 -22.95
C ARG A 76 2.46 3.71 -24.06
N GLU A 77 1.22 4.04 -24.42
CA GLU A 77 0.88 5.01 -25.47
C GLU A 77 0.45 6.38 -24.89
N VAL A 78 0.49 6.55 -23.57
CA VAL A 78 0.08 7.81 -22.92
C VAL A 78 1.02 8.95 -23.33
N SER A 79 0.47 10.16 -23.42
CA SER A 79 1.26 11.34 -23.78
C SER A 79 2.42 11.55 -22.80
N PRO A 80 3.60 12.02 -23.24
CA PRO A 80 4.68 12.39 -22.33
C PRO A 80 4.26 13.44 -21.29
N ASP A 81 3.35 14.34 -21.66
CA ASP A 81 2.75 15.34 -20.79
C ASP A 81 2.05 14.74 -19.57
N PHE A 82 1.44 13.56 -19.70
CA PHE A 82 0.84 12.86 -18.57
C PHE A 82 1.85 12.65 -17.44
N TRP A 83 3.04 12.13 -17.78
CA TRP A 83 4.10 11.89 -16.80
C TRP A 83 4.83 13.17 -16.42
N LYS A 84 5.39 13.88 -17.41
CA LYS A 84 6.31 15.01 -17.22
C LYS A 84 5.64 16.26 -16.66
N THR A 85 4.32 16.37 -16.81
CA THR A 85 3.58 17.57 -16.42
C THR A 85 2.40 17.25 -15.50
N ARG A 86 1.54 16.28 -15.81
CA ARG A 86 0.35 16.01 -14.96
C ARG A 86 0.75 15.34 -13.64
N VAL A 87 1.36 14.17 -13.71
CA VAL A 87 1.76 13.36 -12.55
C VAL A 87 2.92 14.01 -11.80
N ALA A 88 3.97 14.46 -12.51
CA ALA A 88 5.14 15.10 -11.90
C ALA A 88 4.75 16.31 -11.03
N ASP A 89 3.95 17.22 -11.55
CA ASP A 89 3.57 18.41 -10.79
C ASP A 89 2.64 18.08 -9.62
N LEU A 90 1.74 17.10 -9.74
CA LEU A 90 0.88 16.68 -8.64
C LEU A 90 1.72 16.11 -7.48
N ILE A 91 2.71 15.27 -7.79
CA ILE A 91 3.65 14.73 -6.79
C ILE A 91 4.50 15.86 -6.18
N GLU A 92 5.02 16.77 -7.00
CA GLU A 92 5.81 17.91 -6.54
C GLU A 92 4.99 18.87 -5.66
N GLU A 93 3.72 19.13 -5.98
CA GLU A 93 2.86 19.98 -5.15
C GLU A 93 2.42 19.29 -3.86
N LEU A 94 2.11 17.99 -3.88
CA LEU A 94 1.80 17.21 -2.67
C LEU A 94 3.01 17.10 -1.74
N SER A 95 4.21 16.92 -2.30
CA SER A 95 5.44 16.92 -1.50
C SER A 95 5.71 18.29 -0.91
N LYS A 96 5.55 19.39 -1.67
CA LYS A 96 5.65 20.78 -1.14
C LYS A 96 4.59 21.09 -0.09
N ALA A 97 3.40 20.52 -0.21
CA ALA A 97 2.35 20.65 0.78
C ALA A 97 2.72 20.02 2.12
N GLU A 98 3.80 19.26 2.26
CA GLU A 98 4.30 18.77 3.56
C GLU A 98 3.19 18.14 4.43
N LEU A 99 2.42 17.20 3.87
CA LEU A 99 1.39 16.52 4.65
C LEU A 99 2.02 15.94 5.92
N SER A 100 1.30 16.06 7.03
CA SER A 100 1.88 15.84 8.36
C SER A 100 2.28 14.38 8.63
N GLU A 101 3.31 14.19 9.46
CA GLU A 101 3.87 12.87 9.78
C GLU A 101 3.20 12.24 11.01
N SER A 102 3.23 10.91 11.09
CA SER A 102 2.75 10.17 12.27
C SER A 102 3.45 10.59 13.56
N TYR A 103 4.72 11.03 13.45
CA TYR A 103 5.46 11.56 14.59
C TYR A 103 4.76 12.75 15.23
N ASP A 104 4.34 13.73 14.41
CA ASP A 104 3.74 14.99 14.88
C ASP A 104 2.30 14.79 15.37
N LYS A 105 1.57 13.88 14.71
CA LYS A 105 0.19 13.53 15.07
C LYS A 105 0.08 12.66 16.32
N GLY A 106 1.16 12.05 16.78
CA GLY A 106 1.10 11.12 17.92
C GLY A 106 0.36 9.80 17.63
N LEU A 107 0.03 9.51 16.37
CA LEU A 107 -0.75 8.35 15.90
C LEU A 107 -0.29 7.85 14.51
N LEU A 108 -0.65 6.62 14.15
CA LEU A 108 -0.43 6.05 12.82
C LEU A 108 -1.52 6.55 11.87
N GLY A 109 -1.20 7.37 10.88
CA GLY A 109 -2.21 7.88 9.94
C GLY A 109 -2.34 7.03 8.67
N VAL A 110 -3.48 7.13 7.97
CA VAL A 110 -3.76 6.46 6.67
C VAL A 110 -2.56 6.45 5.71
N ARG A 111 -1.85 7.59 5.53
CA ARG A 111 -0.69 7.66 4.62
C ARG A 111 0.44 6.71 5.04
N LYS A 112 0.77 6.64 6.33
CA LYS A 112 1.81 5.72 6.84
C LYS A 112 1.35 4.27 6.70
N THR A 113 0.07 4.00 7.00
CA THR A 113 -0.54 2.68 6.83
C THR A 113 -0.47 2.19 5.39
N LEU A 114 -0.86 3.02 4.42
CA LEU A 114 -0.79 2.67 2.99
C LEU A 114 0.65 2.56 2.49
N ALA A 115 1.56 3.46 2.88
CA ALA A 115 2.95 3.41 2.44
C ALA A 115 3.67 2.12 2.91
N THR A 116 3.43 1.71 4.16
CA THR A 116 3.98 0.47 4.72
C THR A 116 3.34 -0.77 4.09
N ALA A 117 2.03 -0.75 3.82
CA ALA A 117 1.34 -1.83 3.12
C ALA A 117 1.91 -2.04 1.70
N ILE A 118 2.02 -0.95 0.93
CA ILE A 118 2.56 -0.97 -0.43
C ILE A 118 4.00 -1.47 -0.39
N SER A 119 4.83 -0.97 0.53
CA SER A 119 6.22 -1.40 0.68
C SER A 119 6.34 -2.92 0.91
N ALA A 120 5.53 -3.48 1.81
CA ALA A 120 5.54 -4.90 2.12
C ALA A 120 5.03 -5.78 0.96
N LEU A 121 4.24 -5.23 0.04
CA LEU A 121 3.75 -5.96 -1.14
C LEU A 121 4.71 -5.86 -2.33
N ILE A 122 5.22 -4.67 -2.64
CA ILE A 122 6.03 -4.45 -3.84
C ILE A 122 7.46 -5.01 -3.72
N GLU A 123 7.93 -5.29 -2.50
CA GLU A 123 9.24 -5.91 -2.30
C GLU A 123 9.34 -7.31 -2.94
N TYR A 124 8.23 -8.04 -3.12
CA TYR A 124 8.22 -9.35 -3.78
C TYR A 124 8.58 -9.26 -5.27
N PRO A 125 7.86 -8.48 -6.11
CA PRO A 125 8.28 -8.26 -7.49
C PRO A 125 9.61 -7.52 -7.58
N ALA A 126 9.99 -6.67 -6.61
CA ALA A 126 11.31 -6.05 -6.56
C ALA A 126 12.42 -7.10 -6.46
N ARG A 127 12.34 -8.01 -5.48
CA ARG A 127 13.31 -9.11 -5.31
C ARG A 127 13.37 -9.98 -6.55
N ALA A 128 12.22 -10.35 -7.11
CA ALA A 128 12.16 -11.19 -8.31
C ALA A 128 12.77 -10.48 -9.53
N ALA A 129 12.55 -9.17 -9.71
CA ALA A 129 13.09 -8.40 -10.83
C ALA A 129 14.60 -8.11 -10.69
N LEU A 130 15.14 -8.12 -9.47
CA LEU A 130 16.55 -7.90 -9.17
C LEU A 130 17.38 -9.20 -9.19
N ALA A 131 16.88 -10.27 -8.57
CA ALA A 131 17.60 -11.54 -8.41
C ALA A 131 17.20 -12.63 -9.40
N GLY A 132 16.05 -12.49 -10.05
CA GLY A 132 15.42 -13.54 -10.86
C GLY A 132 14.83 -14.68 -10.01
N VAL A 133 13.90 -15.42 -10.60
CA VAL A 133 13.32 -16.64 -10.01
C VAL A 133 14.14 -17.83 -10.49
N PRO A 134 14.85 -18.58 -9.62
CA PRO A 134 15.61 -19.74 -10.04
C PRO A 134 14.72 -20.80 -10.69
N LYS A 135 15.18 -21.39 -11.79
CA LYS A 135 14.50 -22.51 -12.44
C LYS A 135 14.61 -23.76 -11.55
N ARG A 136 13.49 -24.36 -11.16
CA ARG A 136 13.48 -25.63 -10.42
C ARG A 136 13.62 -26.79 -11.39
N GLU A 137 14.42 -27.81 -11.04
CA GLU A 137 14.42 -29.08 -11.76
C GLU A 137 13.07 -29.75 -11.52
N GLN A 138 12.19 -29.63 -12.51
CA GLN A 138 10.88 -30.25 -12.45
C GLN A 138 11.05 -31.77 -12.56
N GLN A 139 10.38 -32.53 -11.70
CA GLN A 139 10.25 -33.98 -11.91
C GLN A 139 9.47 -34.18 -13.22
N ARG A 140 10.20 -34.44 -14.31
CA ARG A 140 9.62 -34.73 -15.63
C ARG A 140 8.60 -35.85 -15.52
N GLY A 141 7.32 -35.57 -15.79
CA GLY A 141 6.37 -36.57 -16.30
C GLY A 141 5.11 -36.87 -15.49
N ALA A 142 4.86 -36.29 -14.32
CA ALA A 142 3.58 -36.45 -13.63
C ALA A 142 2.76 -35.15 -13.70
N LYS A 143 1.59 -35.19 -14.34
CA LYS A 143 0.55 -34.17 -14.11
C LYS A 143 0.11 -34.33 -12.65
N ARG A 144 0.72 -33.57 -11.74
CA ARG A 144 0.29 -33.51 -10.34
C ARG A 144 -1.14 -32.98 -10.31
N GLU A 145 -2.03 -33.73 -9.68
CA GLU A 145 -3.34 -33.22 -9.30
C GLU A 145 -3.21 -32.50 -7.96
N TYR A 146 -3.93 -31.40 -7.82
CA TYR A 146 -3.96 -30.57 -6.61
C TYR A 146 -5.34 -30.68 -5.98
N ASP A 147 -5.36 -30.98 -4.68
CA ASP A 147 -6.58 -30.96 -3.87
C ASP A 147 -6.73 -29.60 -3.17
N LEU A 148 -7.89 -28.96 -3.34
CA LEU A 148 -8.22 -27.69 -2.70
C LEU A 148 -8.41 -27.82 -1.19
N ALA A 149 -8.71 -29.03 -0.69
CA ALA A 149 -8.79 -29.30 0.74
C ALA A 149 -7.41 -29.53 1.38
N SER A 150 -6.36 -29.71 0.57
CA SER A 150 -4.98 -29.90 1.04
C SER A 150 -4.25 -28.57 1.09
N ALA A 151 -3.94 -28.11 2.31
CA ALA A 151 -3.14 -26.90 2.50
C ALA A 151 -1.76 -26.98 1.83
N GLU A 152 -1.15 -28.17 1.83
CA GLU A 152 0.13 -28.42 1.15
C GLU A 152 0.02 -28.23 -0.36
N ASP A 153 -1.06 -28.72 -0.98
CA ASP A 153 -1.29 -28.54 -2.41
C ASP A 153 -1.59 -27.08 -2.76
N VAL A 154 -2.42 -26.39 -1.96
CA VAL A 154 -2.70 -24.96 -2.16
C VAL A 154 -1.42 -24.14 -2.06
N MET A 155 -0.56 -24.37 -1.07
CA MET A 155 0.73 -23.68 -0.94
C MET A 155 1.75 -24.07 -2.02
N GLY A 156 1.81 -25.34 -2.39
CA GLY A 156 2.66 -25.86 -3.44
C GLY A 156 2.30 -25.26 -4.81
N SER A 157 1.00 -25.08 -5.07
CA SER A 157 0.49 -24.57 -6.34
C SER A 157 1.00 -23.18 -6.69
N TRP A 158 1.23 -22.29 -5.71
CA TRP A 158 1.84 -20.98 -5.94
C TRP A 158 3.22 -21.10 -6.59
N HIS A 159 4.05 -21.96 -6.05
CA HIS A 159 5.42 -22.14 -6.53
C HIS A 159 5.46 -22.79 -7.92
N ASP A 160 4.62 -23.81 -8.14
CA ASP A 160 4.56 -24.52 -9.40
C ASP A 160 3.92 -23.64 -10.49
N ALA A 161 2.89 -22.86 -10.15
CA ALA A 161 2.30 -21.86 -11.05
C ALA A 161 3.30 -20.76 -11.42
N LEU A 162 4.10 -20.27 -10.45
CA LEU A 162 5.16 -19.29 -10.73
C LEU A 162 6.23 -19.87 -11.67
N GLN A 163 6.66 -21.12 -11.48
CA GLN A 163 7.61 -21.78 -12.38
C GLN A 163 7.04 -21.91 -13.79
N GLU A 164 5.79 -22.37 -13.94
CA GLU A 164 5.15 -22.51 -15.25
C GLU A 164 4.81 -21.17 -15.91
N ALA A 165 4.55 -20.11 -15.14
CA ALA A 165 4.35 -18.77 -15.67
C ALA A 165 5.66 -18.17 -16.21
N VAL A 166 6.79 -18.39 -15.53
CA VAL A 166 8.10 -17.84 -15.92
C VAL A 166 8.79 -18.70 -16.98
N TYR A 167 8.80 -20.02 -16.83
CA TYR A 167 9.57 -20.94 -17.66
C TYR A 167 8.73 -21.86 -18.56
N GLY A 168 7.42 -21.94 -18.32
CA GLY A 168 6.49 -22.81 -19.02
C GLY A 168 5.48 -22.07 -19.88
N ASN A 169 4.27 -22.64 -20.00
CA ASN A 169 3.19 -22.15 -20.86
C ASN A 169 1.87 -21.88 -20.12
N LEU A 170 1.88 -21.86 -18.78
CA LEU A 170 0.65 -21.73 -17.97
C LEU A 170 -0.20 -20.52 -18.35
N MET A 171 0.42 -19.37 -18.63
CA MET A 171 -0.31 -18.15 -18.98
C MET A 171 -1.12 -18.36 -20.27
N ASP A 172 -0.56 -19.05 -21.28
CA ASP A 172 -1.26 -19.34 -22.52
C ASP A 172 -2.41 -20.33 -22.32
N GLU A 173 -2.21 -21.34 -21.49
CA GLU A 173 -3.25 -22.29 -21.12
C GLU A 173 -4.40 -21.61 -20.37
N MET A 174 -4.09 -20.67 -19.47
CA MET A 174 -5.09 -19.89 -18.74
C MET A 174 -5.91 -19.00 -19.69
N PHE A 175 -5.26 -18.28 -20.62
CA PHE A 175 -5.98 -17.46 -21.61
C PHE A 175 -6.87 -18.32 -22.53
N ALA A 176 -6.34 -19.45 -23.01
CA ALA A 176 -7.11 -20.38 -23.84
C ALA A 176 -8.31 -20.93 -23.07
N LYS A 177 -8.11 -21.34 -21.81
CA LYS A 177 -9.19 -21.92 -21.00
C LYS A 177 -10.25 -20.90 -20.62
N ALA A 178 -9.85 -19.67 -20.29
CA ALA A 178 -10.77 -18.57 -20.03
C ALA A 178 -11.64 -18.27 -21.26
N ALA A 179 -11.12 -18.40 -22.49
CA ALA A 179 -11.93 -18.23 -23.70
C ALA A 179 -12.98 -19.35 -23.88
N GLU A 180 -12.73 -20.56 -23.35
CA GLU A 180 -13.65 -21.69 -23.42
C GLU A 180 -14.79 -21.59 -22.39
N THR A 181 -14.50 -21.16 -21.16
CA THR A 181 -15.44 -21.23 -20.04
C THR A 181 -15.19 -20.14 -19.00
N ASP A 182 -16.25 -19.70 -18.33
CA ASP A 182 -16.23 -18.81 -17.16
C ASP A 182 -16.34 -19.59 -15.83
N ASP A 183 -16.22 -20.91 -15.89
CA ASP A 183 -16.42 -21.82 -14.77
C ASP A 183 -15.06 -22.31 -14.28
N LEU A 184 -14.63 -21.78 -13.12
CA LEU A 184 -13.34 -22.08 -12.52
C LEU A 184 -13.16 -23.59 -12.27
N GLU A 185 -14.23 -24.35 -12.00
CA GLU A 185 -14.15 -25.79 -11.73
C GLU A 185 -13.62 -26.58 -12.93
N ARG A 186 -13.76 -26.04 -14.14
CA ARG A 186 -13.30 -26.66 -15.39
C ARG A 186 -11.86 -26.33 -15.74
N HIS A 187 -11.20 -25.44 -14.99
CA HIS A 187 -9.78 -25.15 -15.16
C HIS A 187 -8.90 -26.30 -14.65
N PRO A 188 -7.64 -26.41 -15.13
CA PRO A 188 -6.68 -27.37 -14.59
C PRO A 188 -6.57 -27.29 -13.07
N SER A 189 -6.33 -28.43 -12.40
CA SER A 189 -6.23 -28.50 -10.93
C SER A 189 -5.20 -27.52 -10.36
N LEU A 190 -4.05 -27.34 -11.03
CA LEU A 190 -3.05 -26.33 -10.69
C LEU A 190 -3.63 -24.91 -10.65
N VAL A 191 -4.42 -24.52 -11.65
CA VAL A 191 -5.02 -23.18 -11.74
C VAL A 191 -6.06 -22.98 -10.63
N ARG A 192 -6.85 -24.01 -10.31
CA ARG A 192 -7.83 -23.95 -9.22
C ARG A 192 -7.15 -23.79 -7.86
N ALA A 193 -6.10 -24.57 -7.59
CA ALA A 193 -5.34 -24.48 -6.35
C ALA A 193 -4.59 -23.15 -6.22
N PHE A 194 -3.99 -22.67 -7.32
CA PHE A 194 -3.38 -21.34 -7.37
C PHE A 194 -4.39 -20.22 -7.12
N HIS A 195 -5.60 -20.33 -7.71
CA HIS A 195 -6.68 -19.39 -7.47
C HIS A 195 -7.09 -19.36 -5.99
N GLU A 196 -7.21 -20.53 -5.35
CA GLU A 196 -7.52 -20.61 -3.92
C GLU A 196 -6.42 -19.97 -3.06
N TYR A 197 -5.15 -20.20 -3.39
CA TYR A 197 -4.03 -19.52 -2.74
C TYR A 197 -4.14 -17.99 -2.86
N VAL A 198 -4.48 -17.47 -4.05
CA VAL A 198 -4.69 -16.03 -4.29
C VAL A 198 -5.88 -15.50 -3.49
N VAL A 199 -7.00 -16.23 -3.45
CA VAL A 199 -8.20 -15.85 -2.66
C VAL A 199 -7.85 -15.71 -1.18
N VAL A 200 -7.17 -16.70 -0.60
CA VAL A 200 -6.78 -16.67 0.82
C VAL A 200 -5.88 -15.46 1.13
N ASN A 201 -4.91 -15.14 0.26
CA ASN A 201 -4.03 -13.98 0.45
C ASN A 201 -4.76 -12.64 0.26
N ILE A 202 -5.67 -12.52 -0.72
CA ILE A 202 -6.48 -11.29 -0.90
C ILE A 202 -7.41 -11.11 0.30
N ALA A 203 -8.10 -12.16 0.74
CA ALA A 203 -8.98 -12.11 1.92
C ALA A 203 -8.20 -11.65 3.17
N SER A 204 -7.00 -12.18 3.33
CA SER A 204 -6.09 -11.83 4.42
C SER A 204 -5.62 -10.39 4.38
N LEU A 205 -5.28 -9.88 3.20
CA LEU A 205 -4.93 -8.47 3.01
C LEU A 205 -6.14 -7.56 3.30
N MET A 206 -7.33 -7.92 2.82
CA MET A 206 -8.57 -7.18 3.08
C MET A 206 -8.90 -7.15 4.57
N HIS A 207 -8.90 -8.31 5.22
CA HIS A 207 -9.14 -8.44 6.65
C HIS A 207 -8.14 -7.61 7.46
N TYR A 208 -6.84 -7.75 7.19
CA TYR A 208 -5.83 -6.99 7.92
C TYR A 208 -5.98 -5.47 7.70
N THR A 209 -6.19 -5.03 6.45
CA THR A 209 -6.31 -3.60 6.14
C THR A 209 -7.57 -2.96 6.74
N LEU A 210 -8.70 -3.66 6.67
CA LEU A 210 -10.01 -3.09 6.98
C LEU A 210 -10.45 -3.34 8.44
N VAL A 211 -9.97 -4.42 9.06
CA VAL A 211 -10.40 -4.85 10.41
C VAL A 211 -9.29 -4.69 11.44
N LEU A 212 -8.07 -5.14 11.13
CA LEU A 212 -6.99 -5.21 12.14
C LEU A 212 -6.15 -3.94 12.21
N SER A 213 -5.88 -3.31 11.07
CA SER A 213 -5.12 -2.05 11.02
C SER A 213 -5.86 -0.98 11.84
N PRO A 214 -5.15 -0.17 12.65
CA PRO A 214 -5.78 0.87 13.45
C PRO A 214 -6.64 1.83 12.63
N GLU A 215 -6.20 2.16 11.40
CA GLU A 215 -6.91 3.08 10.51
C GLU A 215 -8.05 2.41 9.71
N GLY A 216 -8.35 1.13 9.95
CA GLY A 216 -9.41 0.34 9.30
C GLY A 216 -10.79 1.02 9.33
N PRO A 217 -11.28 1.48 10.51
CA PRO A 217 -12.56 2.19 10.64
C PRO A 217 -12.64 3.43 9.75
N THR A 218 -11.59 4.26 9.76
CA THR A 218 -11.51 5.47 8.93
C THR A 218 -11.49 5.13 7.44
N MET A 219 -10.74 4.11 7.03
CA MET A 219 -10.72 3.64 5.64
C MET A 219 -12.10 3.14 5.17
N LEU A 220 -12.77 2.32 5.98
CA LEU A 220 -14.11 1.81 5.67
C LEU A 220 -15.14 2.92 5.54
N ARG A 221 -15.09 3.92 6.43
CA ARG A 221 -15.96 5.10 6.32
C ARG A 221 -15.67 5.91 5.06
N MET A 222 -14.40 6.12 4.70
CA MET A 222 -14.04 6.82 3.46
C MET A 222 -14.55 6.05 2.22
N ILE A 223 -14.36 4.73 2.19
CA ILE A 223 -14.86 3.87 1.11
C ILE A 223 -16.39 3.94 1.05
N SER A 224 -17.09 3.82 2.18
CA SER A 224 -18.55 3.92 2.25
C SER A 224 -19.05 5.27 1.75
N ASN A 225 -18.39 6.36 2.15
CA ASN A 225 -18.74 7.71 1.73
C ASN A 225 -18.58 7.89 0.21
N VAL A 226 -17.47 7.44 -0.37
CA VAL A 226 -17.26 7.46 -1.83
C VAL A 226 -18.28 6.58 -2.54
N HIS A 227 -18.48 5.35 -2.06
CA HIS A 227 -19.41 4.38 -2.64
C HIS A 227 -20.83 4.94 -2.71
N ASN A 228 -21.31 5.60 -1.65
CA ASN A 228 -22.64 6.20 -1.59
C ASN A 228 -22.81 7.44 -2.49
N MET A 229 -21.72 8.10 -2.89
CA MET A 229 -21.76 9.26 -3.78
C MET A 229 -21.69 8.89 -5.27
N LEU A 230 -21.29 7.66 -5.61
CA LEU A 230 -21.11 7.25 -6.99
C LEU A 230 -22.46 7.11 -7.72
N PRO A 231 -22.63 7.73 -8.90
CA PRO A 231 -23.85 7.66 -9.69
C PRO A 231 -23.97 6.34 -10.48
N TYR A 232 -24.00 5.19 -9.79
CA TYR A 232 -24.00 3.87 -10.45
C TYR A 232 -25.06 3.75 -11.54
N THR A 233 -26.29 4.19 -11.29
CA THR A 233 -27.37 4.16 -12.28
C THR A 233 -27.03 4.96 -13.55
N ILE A 234 -26.48 6.18 -13.41
CA ILE A 234 -26.10 7.01 -14.56
C ILE A 234 -24.93 6.35 -15.29
N ILE A 235 -23.88 5.94 -14.58
CA ILE A 235 -22.70 5.27 -15.14
C ILE A 235 -23.15 4.05 -15.96
N ARG A 236 -24.00 3.21 -15.37
CA ARG A 236 -24.54 2.01 -16.02
C ARG A 236 -25.40 2.34 -17.25
N GLN A 237 -26.23 3.37 -17.20
CA GLN A 237 -27.02 3.83 -18.36
C GLN A 237 -26.12 4.35 -19.47
N THR A 238 -25.08 5.11 -19.14
CA THR A 238 -24.11 5.61 -20.12
C THR A 238 -23.35 4.47 -20.80
N LEU A 239 -22.92 3.45 -20.05
CA LEU A 239 -22.22 2.29 -20.60
C LEU A 239 -23.07 1.45 -21.57
N LYS A 240 -24.41 1.54 -21.49
CA LYS A 240 -25.34 0.88 -22.42
C LYS A 240 -25.41 1.55 -23.80
N ILE A 241 -24.80 2.72 -24.00
CA ILE A 241 -24.75 3.38 -25.30
C ILE A 241 -23.94 2.51 -26.28
N GLY A 242 -24.57 2.06 -27.36
CA GLY A 242 -23.96 1.11 -28.30
C GLY A 242 -22.80 1.68 -29.12
N ASN A 243 -22.82 2.98 -29.45
CA ASN A 243 -21.67 3.63 -30.11
C ASN A 243 -20.61 4.02 -29.08
N VAL A 244 -19.41 3.44 -29.19
CA VAL A 244 -18.31 3.65 -28.24
C VAL A 244 -17.88 5.12 -28.12
N ALA A 245 -17.81 5.86 -29.22
CA ALA A 245 -17.38 7.26 -29.19
C ALA A 245 -18.40 8.13 -28.44
N SER A 246 -19.69 7.92 -28.70
CA SER A 246 -20.79 8.56 -27.97
C SER A 246 -20.80 8.15 -26.49
N MET A 247 -20.57 6.86 -26.21
CA MET A 247 -20.47 6.32 -24.84
C MET A 247 -19.34 7.00 -24.07
N LEU A 248 -18.13 7.03 -24.63
CA LEU A 248 -16.96 7.69 -24.03
C LEU A 248 -17.21 9.18 -23.81
N THR A 249 -17.76 9.87 -24.81
CA THR A 249 -18.09 11.31 -24.67
C THR A 249 -19.09 11.55 -23.54
N ALA A 250 -20.13 10.70 -23.45
CA ALA A 250 -21.11 10.79 -22.38
C ALA A 250 -20.49 10.45 -21.01
N MET A 251 -19.63 9.44 -20.93
CA MET A 251 -18.95 9.06 -19.68
C MET A 251 -18.00 10.16 -19.20
N MET A 252 -17.23 10.74 -20.11
CA MET A 252 -16.37 11.89 -19.81
C MET A 252 -17.18 13.10 -19.35
N LYS A 253 -18.39 13.31 -19.87
CA LYS A 253 -19.31 14.33 -19.34
C LYS A 253 -19.81 13.98 -17.93
N VAL A 254 -20.13 12.73 -17.64
CA VAL A 254 -20.56 12.32 -16.29
C VAL A 254 -19.46 12.58 -15.25
N ILE A 255 -18.21 12.24 -15.57
CA ILE A 255 -17.10 12.31 -14.61
C ILE A 255 -16.47 13.72 -14.57
N LEU A 256 -16.24 14.33 -15.73
CA LEU A 256 -15.40 15.54 -15.87
C LEU A 256 -16.17 16.81 -16.23
N ALA A 257 -17.48 16.74 -16.53
CA ALA A 257 -18.23 17.99 -16.68
C ALA A 257 -18.29 18.70 -15.33
N LYS A 258 -18.04 20.02 -15.37
CA LYS A 258 -18.19 20.86 -14.19
C LYS A 258 -19.64 20.83 -13.76
N ALA A 259 -19.89 20.42 -12.52
CA ALA A 259 -21.26 20.34 -12.04
C ALA A 259 -21.77 21.74 -11.71
N SER A 260 -23.01 22.04 -12.08
CA SER A 260 -23.70 23.25 -11.64
C SER A 260 -24.20 23.08 -10.21
N LEU A 261 -24.42 24.19 -9.48
CA LEU A 261 -25.07 24.16 -8.17
C LEU A 261 -26.39 23.38 -8.20
N SER A 262 -27.19 23.55 -9.27
CA SER A 262 -28.46 22.84 -9.45
C SER A 262 -28.32 21.32 -9.62
N THR A 263 -27.21 20.86 -10.22
CA THR A 263 -26.92 19.43 -10.36
C THR A 263 -26.55 18.85 -9.01
N VAL A 264 -25.71 19.55 -8.24
CA VAL A 264 -25.26 19.12 -6.91
C VAL A 264 -26.39 19.13 -5.88
N THR A 265 -27.27 20.13 -5.88
CA THR A 265 -28.40 20.22 -4.94
C THR A 265 -29.40 19.08 -5.16
N ASN A 266 -29.66 18.73 -6.42
CA ASN A 266 -30.59 17.65 -6.76
C ASN A 266 -29.97 16.25 -6.61
N TRP A 267 -28.68 16.12 -6.90
CA TRP A 267 -27.96 14.83 -6.87
C TRP A 267 -27.50 14.43 -5.46
N MET A 268 -26.99 15.39 -4.67
CA MET A 268 -26.38 15.13 -3.35
C MET A 268 -27.21 15.66 -2.18
N GLY A 269 -28.29 16.40 -2.42
CA GLY A 269 -29.07 17.05 -1.36
C GLY A 269 -28.29 18.15 -0.61
N LEU A 270 -27.18 18.63 -1.18
CA LEU A 270 -26.29 19.61 -0.55
C LEU A 270 -26.62 21.03 -1.02
N THR A 271 -26.95 21.91 -0.09
CA THR A 271 -27.26 23.34 -0.36
C THR A 271 -26.14 24.30 0.05
N SER A 272 -25.04 23.81 0.64
CA SER A 272 -23.88 24.62 1.01
C SER A 272 -22.56 23.87 0.78
N GLY A 273 -21.55 24.58 0.25
CA GLY A 273 -20.19 24.05 0.05
C GLY A 273 -19.86 23.52 -1.35
N ALA A 274 -20.79 23.57 -2.31
CA ALA A 274 -20.46 23.27 -3.72
C ALA A 274 -19.62 24.40 -4.30
N ASP A 275 -18.34 24.13 -4.59
CA ASP A 275 -17.48 25.08 -5.29
C ASP A 275 -17.87 25.09 -6.78
N GLU A 276 -18.29 26.25 -7.29
CA GLU A 276 -18.69 26.46 -8.68
C GLU A 276 -17.47 26.28 -9.60
N GLY A 277 -17.26 25.06 -10.09
CA GLY A 277 -16.18 24.79 -11.05
C GLY A 277 -15.55 23.41 -10.98
N MET A 278 -15.83 22.62 -9.94
CA MET A 278 -15.36 21.24 -9.84
C MET A 278 -16.17 20.28 -10.71
N ASN A 279 -15.50 19.25 -11.23
CA ASN A 279 -16.18 18.09 -11.79
C ASN A 279 -16.62 17.08 -10.72
N LEU A 280 -17.34 16.02 -11.10
CA LEU A 280 -17.86 15.02 -10.16
C LEU A 280 -16.75 14.36 -9.33
N LEU A 281 -15.61 13.98 -9.95
CA LEU A 281 -14.49 13.35 -9.23
C LEU A 281 -13.94 14.28 -8.14
N GLN A 282 -13.69 15.54 -8.49
CA GLN A 282 -13.21 16.55 -7.55
C GLN A 282 -14.24 16.85 -6.45
N GLN A 283 -15.53 16.87 -6.79
CA GLN A 283 -16.60 17.07 -5.82
C GLN A 283 -16.66 15.94 -4.79
N ILE A 284 -16.55 14.68 -5.23
CA ILE A 284 -16.50 13.53 -4.31
C ILE A 284 -15.31 13.67 -3.36
N ILE A 285 -14.11 13.94 -3.90
CA ILE A 285 -12.89 14.12 -3.08
C ILE A 285 -13.08 15.25 -2.07
N SER A 286 -13.49 16.43 -2.55
CA SER A 286 -13.68 17.62 -1.72
C SER A 286 -14.73 17.41 -0.62
N GLN A 287 -15.84 16.74 -0.94
CA GLN A 287 -16.94 16.52 -0.02
C GLN A 287 -16.59 15.53 1.10
N VAL A 288 -15.95 14.41 0.76
CA VAL A 288 -15.51 13.42 1.76
C VAL A 288 -14.53 14.04 2.73
N LEU A 289 -13.55 14.81 2.23
CA LEU A 289 -12.56 15.50 3.06
C LEU A 289 -13.18 16.68 3.84
N TYR A 290 -14.24 17.30 3.32
CA TYR A 290 -14.99 18.34 4.04
C TYR A 290 -15.72 17.77 5.27
N TRP A 291 -16.36 16.61 5.16
CA TRP A 291 -17.01 15.95 6.29
C TRP A 291 -16.02 15.64 7.41
N ASP A 292 -14.87 15.05 7.07
CA ASP A 292 -13.78 14.84 8.03
C ASP A 292 -13.35 16.15 8.71
N LYS A 293 -13.06 17.18 7.89
CA LYS A 293 -12.61 18.48 8.39
C LYS A 293 -13.61 19.09 9.35
N ARG A 294 -14.91 18.92 9.11
CA ARG A 294 -15.97 19.44 9.98
C ARG A 294 -15.95 18.77 11.35
N GLU A 295 -15.80 17.44 11.41
CA GLU A 295 -15.73 16.73 12.69
C GLU A 295 -14.44 17.03 13.45
N LEU A 296 -13.29 17.10 12.76
CA LEU A 296 -12.02 17.52 13.34
C LEU A 296 -12.11 18.94 13.92
N LYS A 297 -12.71 19.87 13.17
CA LYS A 297 -12.93 21.26 13.62
C LYS A 297 -13.82 21.31 14.85
N LYS A 298 -14.91 20.53 14.88
CA LYS A 298 -15.81 20.46 16.05
C LYS A 298 -15.08 20.00 17.31
N ARG A 299 -14.16 19.03 17.19
CA ARG A 299 -13.30 18.60 18.32
C ARG A 299 -12.30 19.69 18.72
N ALA A 300 -11.65 20.32 17.75
CA ALA A 300 -10.70 21.40 18.03
C ALA A 300 -11.40 22.59 18.73
N ASP A 301 -12.57 22.99 18.24
CA ASP A 301 -13.40 24.06 18.83
C ASP A 301 -13.83 23.71 20.26
N LYS A 302 -13.99 22.42 20.61
CA LYS A 302 -14.30 21.98 21.98
C LYS A 302 -13.11 22.22 22.91
N ILE A 303 -11.89 21.91 22.47
CA ILE A 303 -10.66 22.18 23.23
C ILE A 303 -10.47 23.69 23.41
N GLU A 304 -10.69 24.49 22.37
CA GLU A 304 -10.56 25.96 22.43
C GLU A 304 -11.54 26.63 23.41
N LYS A 305 -12.72 26.03 23.60
CA LYS A 305 -13.77 26.54 24.49
C LYS A 305 -13.68 25.97 25.91
N ASP A 306 -12.83 24.97 26.14
CA ASP A 306 -12.65 24.36 27.44
C ASP A 306 -11.92 25.34 28.39
N LYS A 307 -12.57 25.69 29.50
CA LYS A 307 -11.99 26.58 30.52
C LYS A 307 -10.80 25.94 31.25
N SER A 308 -10.75 24.61 31.30
CA SER A 308 -9.60 23.84 31.79
C SER A 308 -8.60 23.48 30.69
N GLY A 309 -8.86 23.94 29.46
CA GLY A 309 -8.04 23.67 28.29
C GLY A 309 -6.66 24.33 28.32
N PRO A 310 -5.85 24.10 27.27
CA PRO A 310 -4.57 24.76 27.10
C PRO A 310 -4.74 26.29 27.02
N PRO A 311 -3.77 27.09 27.52
CA PRO A 311 -3.77 28.53 27.34
C PRO A 311 -3.89 28.93 25.86
N LYS A 312 -4.55 30.06 25.57
CA LYS A 312 -4.79 30.51 24.19
C LYS A 312 -3.49 30.77 23.44
N GLU A 313 -2.45 31.16 24.16
CA GLU A 313 -1.09 31.39 23.69
C GLU A 313 -0.47 30.09 23.16
N VAL A 314 -0.65 28.96 23.87
CA VAL A 314 -0.25 27.62 23.37
C VAL A 314 -0.99 27.29 22.08
N LEU A 315 -2.33 27.39 22.10
CA LEU A 315 -3.16 27.03 20.94
C LEU A 315 -2.81 27.89 19.72
N SER A 316 -2.49 29.17 19.95
CA SER A 316 -2.04 30.09 18.91
C SER A 316 -0.66 29.75 18.38
N GLU A 317 0.30 29.41 19.25
CA GLU A 317 1.63 29.00 18.82
C GLU A 317 1.59 27.68 18.05
N LEU A 318 0.76 26.71 18.45
CA LEU A 318 0.60 25.46 17.69
C LEU A 318 0.07 25.73 16.27
N ARG A 319 -0.91 26.63 16.11
CA ARG A 319 -1.39 27.04 14.78
C ARG A 319 -0.32 27.80 13.99
N ASN A 320 0.45 28.66 14.67
CA ASN A 320 1.57 29.39 14.07
C ASN A 320 2.64 28.42 13.56
N TRP A 321 2.99 27.42 14.38
CA TRP A 321 3.93 26.37 14.03
C TRP A 321 3.52 25.68 12.72
N ILE A 322 2.27 25.19 12.63
CA ILE A 322 1.75 24.51 11.43
C ILE A 322 1.78 25.40 10.17
N THR A 323 1.49 26.69 10.30
CA THR A 323 1.16 27.55 9.14
C THR A 323 2.28 28.49 8.71
N GLN A 324 3.20 28.85 9.60
CA GLN A 324 4.23 29.87 9.34
C GLN A 324 5.65 29.33 9.40
N ARG A 325 5.90 28.20 10.09
CA ARG A 325 7.24 27.65 10.22
C ARG A 325 7.63 26.89 8.97
N SER A 326 8.92 26.93 8.68
CA SER A 326 9.49 26.22 7.54
C SER A 326 9.59 24.72 7.82
N ARG A 327 9.62 23.91 6.75
CA ARG A 327 9.91 22.47 6.85
C ARG A 327 11.16 22.17 7.66
N GLY A 328 12.23 22.94 7.46
CA GLY A 328 13.49 22.75 8.19
C GLY A 328 13.29 22.94 9.70
N GLU A 329 12.47 23.90 10.13
CA GLU A 329 12.09 24.07 11.53
C GLU A 329 11.22 22.91 12.04
N HIS A 330 10.30 22.37 11.24
CA HIS A 330 9.53 21.18 11.61
C HIS A 330 10.42 19.94 11.81
N GLU A 331 11.36 19.71 10.89
CA GLU A 331 12.31 18.61 10.95
C GLU A 331 13.25 18.72 12.15
N GLU A 332 13.76 19.92 12.40
CA GLU A 332 14.61 20.21 13.55
C GLU A 332 13.82 20.03 14.87
N CYS A 333 12.56 20.44 14.91
CA CYS A 333 11.67 20.22 16.04
C CYS A 333 11.47 18.71 16.30
N ARG A 334 11.22 17.92 15.24
CA ARG A 334 11.14 16.45 15.34
C ARG A 334 12.44 15.85 15.86
N ARG A 335 13.60 16.30 15.35
CA ARG A 335 14.92 15.83 15.78
C ARG A 335 15.15 16.13 17.27
N GLN A 336 14.95 17.36 17.69
CA GLN A 336 15.09 17.77 19.09
C GLN A 336 14.14 16.99 20.01
N SER A 337 12.89 16.79 19.59
CA SER A 337 11.90 16.00 20.34
C SER A 337 12.38 14.57 20.57
N LYS A 338 12.98 13.93 19.55
CA LYS A 338 13.57 12.58 19.67
C LYS A 338 14.80 12.59 20.57
N ASP A 339 15.74 13.50 20.34
CA ASP A 339 17.02 13.52 21.05
C ASP A 339 16.86 13.87 22.54
N GLN A 340 15.96 14.80 22.85
CA GLN A 340 15.69 15.26 24.21
C GLN A 340 14.64 14.40 24.92
N GLN A 341 14.00 13.45 24.23
CA GLN A 341 12.91 12.63 24.78
C GLN A 341 11.81 13.53 25.38
N MET A 342 11.38 14.50 24.59
CA MET A 342 10.34 15.47 24.94
C MET A 342 9.26 15.47 23.87
N SER A 343 7.99 15.69 24.24
CA SER A 343 6.95 15.74 23.21
C SER A 343 7.17 16.88 22.21
N ILE A 344 6.64 16.70 21.00
CA ILE A 344 6.71 17.73 19.95
C ILE A 344 6.11 19.05 20.43
N VAL A 345 5.00 19.03 21.17
CA VAL A 345 4.39 20.22 21.79
C VAL A 345 5.35 20.88 22.77
N ALA A 346 6.08 20.12 23.58
CA ALA A 346 7.03 20.67 24.53
C ALA A 346 8.18 21.39 23.82
N ILE A 347 8.70 20.83 22.72
CA ILE A 347 9.75 21.48 21.92
C ILE A 347 9.21 22.72 21.18
N ILE A 348 7.99 22.66 20.62
CA ILE A 348 7.35 23.84 19.99
C ILE A 348 7.25 24.98 21.00
N MET A 349 6.82 24.70 22.23
CA MET A 349 6.71 25.71 23.27
C MET A 349 8.07 26.21 23.76
N ALA A 350 9.06 25.33 23.93
CA ALA A 350 10.42 25.70 24.35
C ALA A 350 11.15 26.59 23.33
N THR A 351 10.77 26.51 22.06
CA THR A 351 11.30 27.32 20.96
C THR A 351 10.43 28.54 20.64
N SER A 352 9.33 28.74 21.36
CA SER A 352 8.44 29.88 21.22
C SER A 352 8.92 31.07 22.04
N SER A 353 8.55 32.28 21.61
CA SER A 353 8.68 33.50 22.41
C SER A 353 7.64 33.60 23.53
N GLN A 354 6.61 32.75 23.51
CA GLN A 354 5.59 32.63 24.54
C GLN A 354 6.15 31.77 25.69
N SER A 355 6.72 32.40 26.72
CA SER A 355 7.13 31.68 27.93
C SER A 355 5.90 31.16 28.66
N ILE A 356 5.73 29.84 28.66
CA ILE A 356 4.69 29.15 29.43
C ILE A 356 5.40 28.16 30.34
N ASP A 357 5.65 28.59 31.57
CA ASP A 357 6.14 27.71 32.61
C ASP A 357 5.02 26.73 33.01
N ASN A 358 5.30 25.43 32.83
CA ASN A 358 4.53 24.30 33.35
C ASN A 358 3.05 24.24 32.93
N LEU A 359 2.80 23.74 31.72
CA LEU A 359 1.49 23.17 31.38
C LEU A 359 1.16 22.02 32.34
N LYS A 360 -0.07 22.01 32.88
CA LYS A 360 -0.56 20.82 33.59
C LYS A 360 -0.58 19.63 32.63
N GLU A 361 -0.40 18.41 33.13
CA GLU A 361 -0.41 17.20 32.29
C GLU A 361 -1.67 17.09 31.42
N THR A 362 -2.84 17.46 31.95
CA THR A 362 -4.10 17.46 31.19
C THR A 362 -4.11 18.48 30.06
N GLN A 363 -3.57 19.68 30.30
CA GLN A 363 -3.46 20.74 29.30
C GLN A 363 -2.44 20.37 28.23
N HIS A 364 -1.35 19.70 28.61
CA HIS A 364 -0.36 19.20 27.67
C HIS A 364 -0.95 18.10 26.76
N ALA A 365 -1.69 17.14 27.33
CA ALA A 365 -2.39 16.11 26.56
C ALA A 365 -3.42 16.73 25.59
N GLN A 366 -4.21 17.71 26.04
CA GLN A 366 -5.13 18.45 25.16
C GLN A 366 -4.42 19.27 24.09
N ALA A 367 -3.21 19.78 24.35
CA ALA A 367 -2.40 20.47 23.37
C ALA A 367 -1.86 19.51 22.27
N LEU A 368 -1.48 18.29 22.64
CA LEU A 368 -1.13 17.22 21.69
C LEU A 368 -2.33 16.82 20.82
N GLU A 369 -3.51 16.62 21.43
CA GLU A 369 -4.74 16.35 20.68
C GLU A 369 -5.07 17.52 19.75
N TYR A 370 -4.98 18.76 20.23
CA TYR A 370 -5.23 19.95 19.42
C TYR A 370 -4.29 20.06 18.22
N LEU A 371 -2.98 19.84 18.41
CA LEU A 371 -2.00 19.80 17.33
C LEU A 371 -2.40 18.77 16.27
N THR A 372 -2.76 17.56 16.71
CA THR A 372 -3.19 16.46 15.83
C THR A 372 -4.42 16.84 15.00
N LEU A 373 -5.43 17.45 15.63
CA LEU A 373 -6.65 17.91 14.97
C LEU A 373 -6.35 19.00 13.93
N GLN A 374 -5.52 19.98 14.28
CA GLN A 374 -5.14 21.07 13.36
C GLN A 374 -4.32 20.56 12.17
N LEU A 375 -3.38 19.64 12.39
CA LEU A 375 -2.64 18.96 11.32
C LEU A 375 -3.60 18.18 10.40
N GLY A 376 -4.56 17.46 10.98
CA GLY A 376 -5.58 16.74 10.22
C GLY A 376 -6.45 17.64 9.36
N ILE A 377 -6.90 18.79 9.89
CA ILE A 377 -7.65 19.83 9.17
C ILE A 377 -6.82 20.38 8.01
N ARG A 378 -5.57 20.74 8.29
CA ARG A 378 -4.66 21.34 7.32
C ARG A 378 -4.32 20.36 6.19
N ASP A 379 -4.03 19.11 6.50
CA ASP A 379 -3.78 18.07 5.49
C ASP A 379 -4.94 17.96 4.49
N ARG A 380 -6.19 17.96 5.00
CA ARG A 380 -7.39 17.88 4.16
C ARG A 380 -7.56 19.13 3.29
N GLN A 381 -7.23 20.31 3.81
CA GLN A 381 -7.21 21.54 3.02
C GLN A 381 -6.17 21.48 1.90
N GLU A 382 -4.95 21.01 2.19
CA GLU A 382 -3.87 20.89 1.21
C GLU A 382 -4.18 19.85 0.12
N ILE A 383 -4.73 18.69 0.49
CA ILE A 383 -5.14 17.67 -0.49
C ILE A 383 -6.21 18.25 -1.42
N VAL A 384 -7.23 18.94 -0.90
CA VAL A 384 -8.26 19.57 -1.72
C VAL A 384 -7.67 20.70 -2.59
N ARG A 385 -6.72 21.49 -2.06
CA ARG A 385 -6.02 22.53 -2.83
C ARG A 385 -5.30 21.94 -4.04
N VAL A 386 -4.51 20.89 -3.85
CA VAL A 386 -3.70 20.28 -4.91
C VAL A 386 -4.54 19.46 -5.89
N MET A 387 -5.54 18.71 -5.40
CA MET A 387 -6.32 17.80 -6.25
C MET A 387 -7.54 18.47 -6.91
N CYS A 388 -8.11 19.51 -6.30
CA CYS A 388 -9.41 20.05 -6.71
C CYS A 388 -9.40 21.54 -7.08
N HIS A 389 -8.49 22.35 -6.53
CA HIS A 389 -8.43 23.80 -6.80
C HIS A 389 -7.19 24.25 -7.57
N ARG A 390 -6.37 23.30 -8.03
CA ARG A 390 -5.14 23.60 -8.76
C ARG A 390 -5.46 24.26 -10.10
N ASN A 391 -4.66 25.28 -10.45
CA ASN A 391 -4.68 25.90 -11.77
C ASN A 391 -3.26 25.90 -12.37
N PRO A 392 -2.99 25.16 -13.46
CA PRO A 392 -3.95 24.38 -14.27
C PRO A 392 -4.57 23.20 -13.51
N ASP A 393 -5.68 22.67 -13.99
CA ASP A 393 -6.29 21.46 -13.39
C ASP A 393 -5.63 20.20 -13.99
N HIS A 394 -4.56 19.74 -13.35
CA HIS A 394 -3.83 18.56 -13.82
C HIS A 394 -4.51 17.25 -13.45
N LEU A 395 -5.39 17.20 -12.44
CA LEU A 395 -6.14 15.99 -12.13
C LEU A 395 -7.10 15.67 -13.28
N THR A 396 -7.91 16.65 -13.68
CA THR A 396 -8.85 16.50 -14.80
C THR A 396 -8.12 16.22 -16.11
N ALA A 397 -7.02 16.94 -16.38
CA ALA A 397 -6.22 16.71 -17.58
C ALA A 397 -5.58 15.31 -17.57
N GLY A 398 -5.01 14.88 -16.45
CA GLY A 398 -4.41 13.55 -16.31
C GLY A 398 -5.42 12.41 -16.48
N VAL A 399 -6.65 12.56 -15.93
CA VAL A 399 -7.72 11.58 -16.17
C VAL A 399 -8.09 11.53 -17.66
N ARG A 400 -8.15 12.67 -18.35
CA ARG A 400 -8.40 12.70 -19.80
C ARG A 400 -7.27 12.02 -20.58
N ASP A 401 -6.02 12.37 -20.32
CA ASP A 401 -4.84 11.77 -20.96
C ASP A 401 -4.84 10.24 -20.76
N GLY A 402 -5.20 9.77 -19.56
CA GLY A 402 -5.36 8.34 -19.26
C GLY A 402 -6.50 7.68 -20.04
N VAL A 403 -7.70 8.27 -20.05
CA VAL A 403 -8.84 7.73 -20.83
C VAL A 403 -8.55 7.70 -22.33
N ASP A 404 -7.87 8.73 -22.84
CA ASP A 404 -7.47 8.82 -24.24
C ASP A 404 -6.47 7.69 -24.59
N ALA A 405 -5.47 7.45 -23.74
CA ALA A 405 -4.51 6.35 -23.91
C ALA A 405 -5.19 4.96 -23.88
N TYR A 406 -6.23 4.79 -23.08
CA TYR A 406 -6.99 3.53 -22.99
C TYR A 406 -8.16 3.44 -23.97
N THR A 407 -8.43 4.46 -24.79
CA THR A 407 -9.58 4.48 -25.72
C THR A 407 -9.64 3.26 -26.65
N PRO A 408 -8.53 2.79 -27.27
CA PRO A 408 -8.55 1.56 -28.06
C PRO A 408 -9.01 0.35 -27.23
N MET A 409 -8.46 0.19 -26.02
CA MET A 409 -8.83 -0.91 -25.12
C MET A 409 -10.29 -0.84 -24.70
N ILE A 410 -10.77 0.34 -24.27
CA ILE A 410 -12.16 0.54 -23.86
C ILE A 410 -13.11 0.16 -25.01
N ARG A 411 -12.76 0.49 -26.26
CA ARG A 411 -13.55 0.11 -27.44
C ARG A 411 -13.70 -1.39 -27.57
N HIS A 412 -12.60 -2.14 -27.51
CA HIS A 412 -12.65 -3.59 -27.66
C HIS A 412 -13.33 -4.26 -26.47
N VAL A 413 -13.10 -3.78 -25.24
CA VAL A 413 -13.76 -4.32 -24.05
C VAL A 413 -15.27 -4.05 -24.10
N HIS A 414 -15.71 -2.84 -24.50
CA HIS A 414 -17.14 -2.53 -24.65
C HIS A 414 -17.84 -3.42 -25.69
N GLN A 415 -17.13 -3.80 -26.75
CA GLN A 415 -17.64 -4.75 -27.75
C GLN A 415 -17.65 -6.20 -27.26
N ALA A 416 -16.75 -6.56 -26.34
CA ALA A 416 -16.57 -7.91 -25.84
C ALA A 416 -17.43 -8.25 -24.62
N VAL A 417 -17.76 -7.26 -23.80
CA VAL A 417 -18.31 -7.42 -22.44
C VAL A 417 -19.53 -6.52 -22.23
N ASN A 418 -20.51 -6.99 -21.45
CA ASN A 418 -21.53 -6.08 -20.90
C ASN A 418 -20.94 -5.25 -19.74
N LEU A 419 -20.40 -4.07 -20.07
CA LEU A 419 -19.82 -3.15 -19.08
C LEU A 419 -20.85 -2.66 -18.04
N SER A 420 -22.13 -2.55 -18.39
CA SER A 420 -23.18 -2.12 -17.46
C SER A 420 -23.43 -3.16 -16.36
N ASP A 421 -23.37 -4.44 -16.72
CA ASP A 421 -23.46 -5.53 -15.75
C ASP A 421 -22.17 -5.64 -14.93
N THR A 422 -21.01 -5.39 -15.55
CA THR A 422 -19.71 -5.40 -14.83
C THR A 422 -19.68 -4.34 -13.71
N VAL A 423 -20.20 -3.13 -13.97
CA VAL A 423 -20.31 -2.09 -12.93
C VAL A 423 -21.31 -2.47 -11.84
N TRP A 424 -22.39 -3.18 -12.19
CA TRP A 424 -23.33 -3.71 -11.19
C TRP A 424 -22.67 -4.77 -10.31
N ASP A 425 -21.93 -5.70 -10.91
CA ASP A 425 -21.21 -6.74 -10.18
C ASP A 425 -20.20 -6.11 -9.20
N PHE A 426 -19.50 -5.04 -9.61
CA PHE A 426 -18.62 -4.25 -8.73
C PHE A 426 -19.37 -3.53 -7.59
N GLU A 427 -20.51 -2.89 -7.89
CA GLU A 427 -21.36 -2.22 -6.90
C GLU A 427 -21.80 -3.20 -5.80
N GLN A 428 -22.24 -4.41 -6.19
CA GLN A 428 -22.65 -5.46 -5.26
C GLN A 428 -21.48 -5.96 -4.41
N PHE A 429 -20.30 -6.16 -5.01
CA PHE A 429 -19.11 -6.56 -4.27
C PHE A 429 -18.74 -5.54 -3.19
N VAL A 430 -18.65 -4.25 -3.52
CA VAL A 430 -18.30 -3.21 -2.54
C VAL A 430 -19.36 -3.09 -1.45
N THR A 431 -20.64 -3.20 -1.82
CA THR A 431 -21.77 -3.22 -0.87
C THR A 431 -21.61 -4.35 0.15
N ASP A 432 -21.32 -5.57 -0.32
CA ASP A 432 -21.17 -6.73 0.54
C ASP A 432 -19.85 -6.72 1.32
N MET A 433 -18.77 -6.16 0.76
CA MET A 433 -17.52 -5.94 1.47
C MET A 433 -17.72 -5.02 2.67
N LEU A 434 -18.42 -3.89 2.49
CA LEU A 434 -18.75 -2.97 3.57
C LEU A 434 -19.61 -3.64 4.63
N LYS A 435 -20.59 -4.48 4.25
CA LYS A 435 -21.38 -5.25 5.22
C LYS A 435 -20.53 -6.27 5.99
N THR A 436 -19.68 -7.01 5.29
CA THR A 436 -18.79 -8.05 5.86
C THR A 436 -17.80 -7.44 6.84
N SER A 437 -17.39 -6.18 6.62
CA SER A 437 -16.42 -5.47 7.46
C SER A 437 -17.00 -4.94 8.78
N LYS A 438 -18.30 -5.11 9.04
CA LYS A 438 -18.94 -4.64 10.28
C LYS A 438 -18.83 -5.71 11.36
N PRO A 439 -18.59 -5.33 12.63
CA PRO A 439 -18.69 -6.27 13.74
C PRO A 439 -20.07 -6.93 13.80
N SER A 440 -20.11 -8.22 14.13
CA SER A 440 -21.34 -9.01 14.24
C SER A 440 -21.64 -9.38 15.70
N GLY A 441 -22.90 -9.63 16.05
CA GLY A 441 -23.30 -10.06 17.40
C GLY A 441 -24.04 -8.99 18.22
N ALA A 442 -24.43 -9.34 19.45
CA ALA A 442 -25.15 -8.45 20.35
C ALA A 442 -24.21 -7.37 20.92
N LYS A 443 -24.74 -6.17 21.18
CA LYS A 443 -23.97 -5.04 21.72
C LYS A 443 -23.22 -5.45 23.00
N GLY A 444 -21.89 -5.33 22.99
CA GLY A 444 -21.01 -5.74 24.09
C GLY A 444 -20.51 -7.21 24.04
N GLN A 445 -20.97 -8.00 23.06
CA GLN A 445 -20.47 -9.34 22.72
C GLN A 445 -20.17 -9.43 21.20
N GLU A 446 -19.77 -8.30 20.63
CA GLU A 446 -19.50 -8.21 19.20
C GLU A 446 -18.23 -8.97 18.86
N LYS A 447 -18.27 -9.68 17.74
CA LYS A 447 -17.16 -10.40 17.15
C LYS A 447 -16.68 -9.61 15.94
N PRO A 448 -15.36 -9.34 15.83
CA PRO A 448 -14.83 -8.78 14.60
C PRO A 448 -15.03 -9.80 13.45
N PRO A 449 -15.10 -9.32 12.20
CA PRO A 449 -15.00 -10.21 11.04
C PRO A 449 -13.69 -11.00 11.09
N SER A 450 -13.67 -12.16 10.44
CA SER A 450 -12.52 -13.05 10.34
C SER A 450 -11.99 -13.17 8.92
N VAL A 451 -10.83 -13.80 8.75
CA VAL A 451 -10.27 -14.03 7.40
C VAL A 451 -11.22 -14.88 6.56
N GLU A 452 -11.84 -15.90 7.16
CA GLU A 452 -12.82 -16.77 6.50
C GLU A 452 -14.04 -16.01 6.00
N ASP A 453 -14.51 -14.97 6.70
CA ASP A 453 -15.62 -14.13 6.23
C ASP A 453 -15.26 -13.40 4.93
N TYR A 454 -14.00 -12.97 4.78
CA TYR A 454 -13.51 -12.38 3.54
C TYR A 454 -13.22 -13.42 2.45
N VAL A 455 -12.81 -14.64 2.80
CA VAL A 455 -12.73 -15.76 1.84
C VAL A 455 -14.12 -16.05 1.26
N ASP A 456 -15.14 -16.15 2.12
CA ASP A 456 -16.52 -16.38 1.71
C ASP A 456 -17.07 -15.20 0.87
N LEU A 457 -16.69 -13.95 1.18
CA LEU A 457 -16.99 -12.80 0.33
C LEU A 457 -16.37 -12.94 -1.06
N LEU A 458 -15.09 -13.28 -1.16
CA LEU A 458 -14.40 -13.42 -2.44
C LEU A 458 -14.97 -14.59 -3.25
N HIS A 459 -15.24 -15.74 -2.64
CA HIS A 459 -15.87 -16.88 -3.32
C HIS A 459 -17.26 -16.54 -3.84
N ARG A 460 -18.06 -15.74 -3.12
CA ARG A 460 -19.38 -15.27 -3.59
C ARG A 460 -19.30 -14.40 -4.85
N HIS A 461 -18.22 -13.63 -5.00
CA HIS A 461 -18.08 -12.63 -6.09
C HIS A 461 -17.09 -13.04 -7.19
N GLN A 462 -16.29 -14.11 -7.02
CA GLN A 462 -15.28 -14.54 -7.99
C GLN A 462 -15.87 -14.86 -9.37
N GLN A 463 -17.10 -15.39 -9.43
CA GLN A 463 -17.76 -15.72 -10.70
C GLN A 463 -17.94 -14.47 -11.58
N SER A 464 -18.13 -13.30 -10.97
CA SER A 464 -18.22 -12.02 -11.70
C SER A 464 -16.92 -11.70 -12.42
N CYS A 465 -15.76 -11.97 -11.79
CA CYS A 465 -14.45 -11.82 -12.40
C CYS A 465 -14.24 -12.84 -13.54
N HIS A 466 -14.56 -14.12 -13.31
CA HIS A 466 -14.42 -15.17 -14.33
C HIS A 466 -15.32 -14.94 -15.54
N LYS A 467 -16.57 -14.50 -15.31
CA LYS A 467 -17.49 -14.04 -16.37
C LYS A 467 -16.88 -12.92 -17.21
N PHE A 468 -16.30 -11.89 -16.57
CA PHE A 468 -15.64 -10.80 -17.28
C PHE A 468 -14.45 -11.29 -18.10
N LEU A 469 -13.54 -12.07 -17.49
CA LEU A 469 -12.37 -12.63 -18.16
C LEU A 469 -12.75 -13.53 -19.34
N HIS A 470 -13.78 -14.36 -19.19
CA HIS A 470 -14.31 -15.20 -20.25
C HIS A 470 -14.84 -14.37 -21.43
N GLN A 471 -15.65 -13.35 -21.14
CA GLN A 471 -16.21 -12.47 -22.18
C GLN A 471 -15.09 -11.75 -22.96
N VAL A 472 -14.07 -11.23 -22.26
CA VAL A 472 -12.89 -10.62 -22.89
C VAL A 472 -12.12 -11.66 -23.72
N ALA A 473 -11.79 -12.82 -23.17
CA ALA A 473 -11.00 -13.85 -23.83
C ALA A 473 -11.70 -14.43 -25.07
N LYS A 474 -13.02 -14.67 -24.97
CA LYS A 474 -13.84 -15.25 -26.03
C LYS A 474 -14.15 -14.27 -27.16
N ASN A 475 -14.54 -13.04 -26.82
CA ASN A 475 -15.04 -12.06 -27.79
C ASN A 475 -13.99 -11.03 -28.20
N GLY A 476 -13.07 -10.68 -27.28
CA GLY A 476 -12.07 -9.61 -27.43
C GLY A 476 -10.66 -10.14 -27.72
N LYS A 477 -10.47 -10.84 -28.85
CA LYS A 477 -9.19 -11.47 -29.22
C LYS A 477 -8.00 -10.50 -29.26
N GLU A 478 -8.23 -9.26 -29.71
CA GLU A 478 -7.19 -8.24 -29.82
C GLU A 478 -6.70 -7.77 -28.44
N VAL A 479 -7.62 -7.42 -27.53
CA VAL A 479 -7.29 -7.08 -26.12
C VAL A 479 -6.61 -8.26 -25.43
N THR A 480 -7.12 -9.47 -25.66
CA THR A 480 -6.52 -10.70 -25.14
C THR A 480 -5.08 -10.88 -25.64
N GLY A 481 -4.83 -10.59 -26.93
CA GLY A 481 -3.49 -10.58 -27.52
C GLY A 481 -2.54 -9.61 -26.83
N TRP A 482 -2.96 -8.35 -26.64
CA TRP A 482 -2.14 -7.34 -25.97
C TRP A 482 -1.76 -7.72 -24.53
N TRP A 483 -2.72 -8.25 -23.77
CA TRP A 483 -2.46 -8.70 -22.40
C TRP A 483 -1.60 -9.96 -22.35
N ARG A 484 -1.80 -10.89 -23.29
CA ARG A 484 -0.94 -12.07 -23.43
C ARG A 484 0.51 -11.67 -23.72
N GLU A 485 0.74 -10.76 -24.66
CA GLU A 485 2.07 -10.21 -24.96
C GLU A 485 2.70 -9.53 -23.73
N TYR A 486 1.92 -8.69 -23.04
CA TYR A 486 2.37 -8.01 -21.83
C TYR A 486 2.78 -8.99 -20.73
N VAL A 487 1.95 -10.00 -20.47
CA VAL A 487 2.21 -11.00 -19.43
C VAL A 487 3.47 -11.81 -19.75
N HIS A 488 3.69 -12.20 -21.01
CA HIS A 488 4.94 -12.87 -21.42
C HIS A 488 6.17 -11.99 -21.23
N MET A 489 6.05 -10.71 -21.61
CA MET A 489 7.10 -9.72 -21.37
C MET A 489 7.38 -9.59 -19.87
N ALA A 490 6.35 -9.43 -19.03
CA ALA A 490 6.49 -9.31 -17.58
C ALA A 490 7.12 -10.56 -16.96
N ALA A 491 6.65 -11.76 -17.33
CA ALA A 491 7.20 -13.03 -16.86
C ALA A 491 8.68 -13.20 -17.25
N SER A 492 9.08 -12.70 -18.43
CA SER A 492 10.47 -12.75 -18.88
C SER A 492 11.42 -11.92 -18.00
N GLN A 493 10.92 -10.86 -17.34
CA GLN A 493 11.71 -10.03 -16.41
C GLN A 493 12.10 -10.76 -15.13
N PHE A 494 11.49 -11.93 -14.86
CA PHE A 494 11.77 -12.75 -13.69
C PHE A 494 12.66 -13.97 -14.00
N LYS A 495 13.12 -14.15 -15.24
CA LYS A 495 14.01 -15.26 -15.58
C LYS A 495 15.41 -15.00 -15.02
N LYS A 496 16.04 -16.04 -14.47
CA LYS A 496 17.48 -16.04 -14.14
C LYS A 496 18.25 -16.66 -15.30
N ASP A 497 19.24 -15.96 -15.84
CA ASP A 497 20.07 -16.49 -16.92
C ASP A 497 21.04 -17.56 -16.38
N GLY A 498 20.90 -18.82 -16.84
CA GLY A 498 21.82 -19.92 -16.54
C GLY A 498 21.20 -21.11 -15.80
N PRO A 499 21.86 -22.29 -15.80
CA PRO A 499 21.36 -23.47 -15.09
C PRO A 499 21.44 -23.26 -13.58
N ALA A 500 20.29 -23.35 -12.91
CA ALA A 500 20.20 -23.31 -11.46
C ALA A 500 20.78 -24.60 -10.86
N SER A 501 22.00 -24.52 -10.35
CA SER A 501 22.53 -25.50 -9.41
C SER A 501 22.49 -24.87 -8.02
N SER A 502 22.03 -25.61 -7.01
CA SER A 502 22.13 -25.22 -5.60
C SER A 502 23.58 -25.03 -5.11
N LYS A 503 24.56 -25.35 -5.97
CA LYS A 503 26.00 -25.13 -5.77
C LYS A 503 26.59 -24.07 -6.72
N ALA A 504 25.78 -23.39 -7.53
CA ALA A 504 26.28 -22.34 -8.41
C ALA A 504 26.68 -21.10 -7.59
N PRO A 505 27.81 -20.44 -7.91
CA PRO A 505 28.18 -19.19 -7.24
C PRO A 505 27.11 -18.12 -7.47
N ALA A 506 26.98 -17.20 -6.51
CA ALA A 506 26.11 -16.03 -6.62
C ALA A 506 26.35 -15.31 -7.96
N SER A 507 25.29 -14.84 -8.60
CA SER A 507 25.34 -14.11 -9.86
C SER A 507 24.53 -12.82 -9.75
N GLY A 508 24.97 -11.73 -10.39
CA GLY A 508 24.24 -10.46 -10.32
C GLY A 508 24.38 -9.77 -8.95
N PRO A 509 23.31 -9.13 -8.41
CA PRO A 509 23.37 -8.37 -7.16
C PRO A 509 23.87 -9.17 -5.95
N GLU A 510 23.54 -10.47 -5.88
CA GLU A 510 23.97 -11.37 -4.79
C GLU A 510 25.50 -11.51 -4.72
N ALA A 511 26.18 -11.58 -5.87
CA ALA A 511 27.63 -11.70 -5.94
C ALA A 511 28.33 -10.41 -5.50
N SER A 512 27.79 -9.28 -5.92
CA SER A 512 28.27 -7.95 -5.55
C SER A 512 28.06 -7.67 -4.06
N LEU A 513 26.96 -8.14 -3.47
CA LEU A 513 26.72 -8.06 -2.03
C LEU A 513 27.72 -8.90 -1.24
N LEU A 514 28.02 -10.12 -1.68
CA LEU A 514 29.06 -10.94 -1.07
C LEU A 514 30.43 -10.24 -1.14
N SER A 515 30.75 -9.64 -2.28
CA SER A 515 31.96 -8.82 -2.45
C SER A 515 31.99 -7.63 -1.48
N ALA A 516 30.88 -6.94 -1.27
CA ALA A 516 30.78 -5.84 -0.32
C ALA A 516 30.96 -6.32 1.13
N PHE A 517 30.35 -7.45 1.51
CA PHE A 517 30.48 -8.05 2.83
C PHE A 517 31.93 -8.44 3.14
N THR A 518 32.63 -9.12 2.22
CA THR A 518 34.03 -9.55 2.43
C THR A 518 35.01 -8.38 2.62
N LYS A 519 34.65 -7.16 2.19
CA LYS A 519 35.45 -5.93 2.40
C LYS A 519 35.26 -5.30 3.79
N LEU A 520 34.26 -5.72 4.56
CA LEU A 520 34.04 -5.24 5.92
C LEU A 520 35.17 -5.72 6.85
N LYS A 521 35.39 -5.00 7.97
CA LYS A 521 36.37 -5.45 8.98
C LYS A 521 35.89 -6.74 9.65
N PRO A 522 36.78 -7.60 10.17
CA PRO A 522 36.39 -8.86 10.80
C PRO A 522 35.34 -8.72 11.93
N LYS A 523 35.42 -7.64 12.71
CA LYS A 523 34.42 -7.33 13.75
C LYS A 523 33.04 -7.02 13.13
N GLU A 524 33.02 -6.22 12.07
CA GLU A 524 31.79 -5.83 11.36
C GLU A 524 31.16 -7.04 10.66
N GLN A 525 31.98 -7.90 10.04
CA GLN A 525 31.50 -9.16 9.46
C GLN A 525 30.82 -10.05 10.49
N LYS A 526 31.40 -10.18 11.69
CA LYS A 526 30.81 -10.97 12.79
C LYS A 526 29.47 -10.39 13.26
N GLU A 527 29.38 -9.07 13.40
CA GLU A 527 28.14 -8.38 13.79
C GLU A 527 27.04 -8.57 12.74
N VAL A 528 27.37 -8.36 11.46
CA VAL A 528 26.44 -8.57 10.35
C VAL A 528 25.99 -10.03 10.28
N THR A 529 26.92 -10.98 10.37
CA THR A 529 26.59 -12.42 10.33
C THR A 529 25.59 -12.81 11.41
N ALA A 530 25.76 -12.29 12.64
CA ALA A 530 24.80 -12.54 13.72
C ALA A 530 23.40 -11.97 13.44
N GLU A 531 23.31 -10.78 12.83
CA GLU A 531 22.03 -10.22 12.39
C GLU A 531 21.41 -11.06 11.25
N LEU A 532 22.22 -11.57 10.31
CA LEU A 532 21.77 -12.42 9.21
C LEU A 532 21.26 -13.78 9.68
N ASP A 533 21.90 -14.39 10.68
CA ASP A 533 21.46 -15.67 11.26
C ASP A 533 20.11 -15.51 11.97
N ALA A 534 19.98 -14.46 12.80
CA ALA A 534 18.72 -14.16 13.48
C ALA A 534 17.60 -13.86 12.47
N TRP A 535 17.90 -13.10 11.40
CA TRP A 535 16.93 -12.83 10.34
C TRP A 535 16.54 -14.10 9.58
N SER A 536 17.47 -15.02 9.37
CA SER A 536 17.19 -16.28 8.69
C SER A 536 16.22 -17.15 9.49
N GLU A 537 16.42 -17.26 10.81
CA GLU A 537 15.50 -17.95 11.72
C GLU A 537 14.12 -17.28 11.72
N TYR A 538 14.08 -15.94 11.75
CA TYR A 538 12.84 -15.17 11.64
C TYR A 538 12.07 -15.48 10.34
N LEU A 539 12.74 -15.58 9.20
CA LEU A 539 12.08 -15.92 7.92
C LEU A 539 11.49 -17.34 7.93
N ASP A 540 12.20 -18.30 8.52
CA ASP A 540 11.74 -19.68 8.65
C ASP A 540 10.49 -19.75 9.55
N ASP A 541 10.49 -19.03 10.67
CA ASP A 541 9.33 -18.89 11.56
C ASP A 541 8.13 -18.25 10.87
N LEU A 542 8.35 -17.20 10.07
CA LEU A 542 7.28 -16.57 9.30
C LEU A 542 6.67 -17.52 8.27
N HIS A 543 7.49 -18.31 7.59
CA HIS A 543 7.01 -19.30 6.62
C HIS A 543 6.22 -20.42 7.31
N ALA A 544 6.70 -20.92 8.45
CA ALA A 544 6.00 -21.95 9.22
C ALA A 544 4.65 -21.44 9.78
N ALA A 545 4.63 -20.23 10.33
CA ALA A 545 3.40 -19.60 10.82
C ALA A 545 2.40 -19.35 9.67
N SER A 546 2.90 -18.87 8.52
CA SER A 546 2.08 -18.69 7.31
C SER A 546 1.46 -20.01 6.85
N ALA A 547 2.24 -21.09 6.82
CA ALA A 547 1.76 -22.40 6.41
C ALA A 547 0.67 -22.94 7.35
N THR A 548 0.87 -22.78 8.66
CA THR A 548 -0.11 -23.15 9.69
C THR A 548 -1.42 -22.39 9.50
N ARG A 549 -1.35 -21.09 9.20
CA ARG A 549 -2.55 -20.24 9.00
C ARG A 549 -3.30 -20.59 7.72
N ILE A 550 -2.60 -20.85 6.60
CA ILE A 550 -3.24 -21.36 5.39
C ILE A 550 -3.98 -22.67 5.72
N ALA A 551 -3.33 -23.58 6.44
CA ALA A 551 -3.95 -24.84 6.82
C ALA A 551 -5.22 -24.66 7.67
N SER A 552 -5.21 -23.73 8.63
CA SER A 552 -6.40 -23.41 9.44
C SER A 552 -7.55 -22.87 8.59
N ILE A 553 -7.26 -21.93 7.69
CA ILE A 553 -8.26 -21.30 6.82
C ILE A 553 -8.87 -22.34 5.87
N ILE A 554 -8.03 -23.17 5.22
CA ILE A 554 -8.47 -24.24 4.32
C ILE A 554 -9.28 -25.29 5.05
N ALA A 555 -8.84 -25.72 6.25
CA ALA A 555 -9.58 -26.67 7.08
C ALA A 555 -10.88 -26.09 7.66
N ARG A 556 -11.07 -24.77 7.59
CA ARG A 556 -12.14 -24.02 8.27
C ARG A 556 -12.21 -24.39 9.75
N SER A 557 -11.05 -24.63 10.37
CA SER A 557 -10.95 -25.16 11.74
C SER A 557 -11.34 -24.16 12.83
N GLY A 558 -11.61 -22.90 12.46
CA GLY A 558 -12.03 -21.84 13.36
C GLY A 558 -12.21 -20.51 12.64
N SER A 559 -12.36 -19.45 13.43
CA SER A 559 -12.35 -18.06 12.97
C SER A 559 -10.92 -17.55 13.12
N THR A 560 -10.15 -17.53 12.03
CA THR A 560 -8.74 -17.17 12.08
C THR A 560 -8.63 -15.64 12.21
N PRO A 561 -8.02 -15.12 13.30
CA PRO A 561 -7.96 -13.68 13.55
C PRO A 561 -6.88 -12.96 12.73
N PHE A 562 -6.05 -13.69 11.97
CA PHE A 562 -4.96 -13.11 11.18
C PHE A 562 -4.61 -13.97 9.95
N GLY A 563 -4.32 -13.32 8.83
CA GLY A 563 -4.04 -14.01 7.58
C GLY A 563 -2.64 -14.63 7.46
N PRO A 564 -2.39 -15.50 6.46
CA PRO A 564 -1.06 -16.00 6.17
C PRO A 564 -0.22 -14.97 5.39
N GLY A 565 1.05 -15.30 5.19
CA GLY A 565 2.00 -14.53 4.40
C GLY A 565 3.00 -13.73 5.25
N ALA A 566 4.28 -13.85 4.92
CA ALA A 566 5.34 -13.05 5.52
C ALA A 566 5.13 -11.54 5.30
N TYR A 567 4.45 -11.14 4.22
CA TYR A 567 4.16 -9.74 3.91
C TYR A 567 3.34 -9.05 5.01
N LEU A 568 2.36 -9.72 5.64
CA LEU A 568 1.58 -9.13 6.73
C LEU A 568 2.44 -8.91 7.98
N ALA A 569 3.37 -9.84 8.27
CA ALA A 569 4.31 -9.68 9.38
C ALA A 569 5.26 -8.50 9.16
N ARG A 570 5.78 -8.37 7.95
CA ARG A 570 6.65 -7.25 7.56
C ARG A 570 5.91 -5.93 7.58
N TRP A 571 4.67 -5.90 7.10
CA TRP A 571 3.83 -4.72 7.19
C TRP A 571 3.59 -4.33 8.65
N GLN A 572 3.21 -5.28 9.50
CA GLN A 572 3.03 -5.04 10.93
C GLN A 572 4.30 -4.53 11.59
N HIS A 573 5.47 -5.06 11.23
CA HIS A 573 6.76 -4.59 11.72
C HIS A 573 7.04 -3.14 11.32
N LEU A 574 6.81 -2.77 10.06
CA LEU A 574 6.98 -1.38 9.59
C LEU A 574 6.01 -0.41 10.31
N LEU A 575 4.77 -0.83 10.55
CA LEU A 575 3.82 -0.07 11.35
C LEU A 575 4.31 0.08 12.79
N ASP A 576 4.71 -1.03 13.42
CA ASP A 576 5.10 -1.05 14.82
C ASP A 576 6.38 -0.26 15.09
N GLY A 577 7.35 -0.33 14.18
CA GLY A 577 8.60 0.43 14.24
C GLY A 577 8.46 1.92 13.90
N THR A 578 7.27 2.38 13.50
CA THR A 578 7.06 3.82 13.22
C THR A 578 7.24 4.63 14.50
N VAL A 579 8.18 5.57 14.46
CA VAL A 579 8.52 6.44 15.60
C VAL A 579 7.45 7.50 15.84
N ILE A 580 7.08 7.72 17.10
CA ILE A 580 5.99 8.62 17.53
C ILE A 580 6.46 9.54 18.66
N THR A 581 5.99 10.80 18.67
CA THR A 581 6.27 11.75 19.76
C THR A 581 5.90 11.19 21.14
N PRO A 582 6.69 11.48 22.19
CA PRO A 582 6.27 11.27 23.58
C PRO A 582 4.88 11.86 23.87
N ASP A 583 4.14 11.22 24.77
CA ASP A 583 2.83 11.65 25.26
C ASP A 583 2.91 12.64 26.44
N LYS A 584 4.08 12.72 27.08
CA LYS A 584 4.37 13.63 28.19
C LYS A 584 5.41 14.69 27.80
N VAL A 585 5.50 15.76 28.58
CA VAL A 585 6.51 16.82 28.39
C VAL A 585 7.91 16.23 28.31
N HIS A 586 8.25 15.36 29.26
CA HIS A 586 9.44 14.53 29.25
C HIS A 586 9.01 13.07 29.32
N GLY A 587 9.49 12.24 28.39
CA GLY A 587 9.13 10.84 28.31
C GLY A 587 9.76 10.14 27.12
N PRO A 588 9.81 8.81 27.14
CA PRO A 588 10.42 8.07 26.05
C PRO A 588 9.65 8.30 24.75
N VAL A 589 10.39 8.28 23.65
CA VAL A 589 9.81 8.16 22.30
C VAL A 589 8.92 6.91 22.25
N ARG A 590 7.74 7.07 21.65
CA ARG A 590 6.77 5.99 21.47
C ARG A 590 6.91 5.39 20.09
N TYR A 591 6.23 4.28 19.87
CA TYR A 591 6.27 3.54 18.61
C TYR A 591 4.86 3.17 18.16
N GLY A 592 4.66 2.90 16.87
CA GLY A 592 3.38 2.47 16.32
C GLY A 592 2.78 1.27 17.06
N GLY A 593 3.64 0.36 17.56
CA GLY A 593 3.22 -0.80 18.33
C GLY A 593 2.85 -0.51 19.78
N SER A 594 3.13 0.70 20.29
CA SER A 594 2.79 1.11 21.65
C SER A 594 1.27 1.13 21.84
N LYS A 595 0.77 0.54 22.93
CA LYS A 595 -0.67 0.45 23.24
C LYS A 595 -1.40 1.79 23.10
N SER A 596 -0.85 2.85 23.69
CA SER A 596 -1.43 4.20 23.62
C SER A 596 -1.55 4.75 22.19
N VAL A 597 -0.61 4.38 21.30
CA VAL A 597 -0.61 4.85 19.91
C VAL A 597 -1.69 4.12 19.12
N ARG A 598 -1.84 2.81 19.33
CA ARG A 598 -2.87 2.00 18.69
C ARG A 598 -4.28 2.43 19.09
N GLU A 599 -4.50 2.62 20.39
CA GLU A 599 -5.79 3.11 20.91
C GLU A 599 -6.16 4.46 20.32
N GLU A 600 -5.21 5.38 20.17
CA GLU A 600 -5.48 6.68 19.54
C GLU A 600 -5.69 6.57 18.03
N SER A 601 -4.92 5.72 17.35
CA SER A 601 -5.02 5.50 15.89
C SER A 601 -6.32 4.75 15.51
N GLY A 602 -6.88 3.97 16.43
CA GLY A 602 -8.15 3.25 16.24
C GLY A 602 -9.40 4.14 16.31
N LYS A 603 -9.25 5.40 16.74
CA LYS A 603 -10.36 6.36 16.83
C LYS A 603 -10.62 7.00 15.47
N ASP A 604 -11.88 7.10 15.09
CA ASP A 604 -12.25 7.82 13.87
C ASP A 604 -12.15 9.35 14.07
N VAL A 605 -12.36 10.11 12.99
CA VAL A 605 -12.22 11.58 12.97
C VAL A 605 -13.13 12.30 13.98
N ASP A 606 -14.26 11.69 14.36
CA ASP A 606 -15.17 12.21 15.39
C ASP A 606 -14.69 11.94 16.83
N GLY A 607 -13.60 11.17 17.00
CA GLY A 607 -13.01 10.78 18.28
C GLY A 607 -13.76 9.67 19.00
N GLY A 608 -14.76 9.06 18.35
CA GLY A 608 -15.58 8.00 18.91
C GLY A 608 -15.06 6.60 18.59
N GLU A 609 -15.38 5.67 19.48
CA GLU A 609 -15.23 4.22 19.31
C GLU A 609 -16.55 3.54 18.91
N GLY A 610 -17.59 4.34 18.60
CA GLY A 610 -19.00 3.91 18.48
C GLY A 610 -19.55 3.89 17.06
N GLY A 611 -18.71 3.98 16.03
CA GLY A 611 -19.11 4.02 14.62
C GLY A 611 -19.55 2.65 14.07
N GLU A 612 -20.17 2.66 12.88
CA GLU A 612 -20.61 1.44 12.16
C GLU A 612 -19.47 0.47 11.86
N PHE A 613 -18.24 0.99 11.70
CA PHE A 613 -17.01 0.24 11.44
C PHE A 613 -16.06 0.23 12.64
N ARG A 614 -16.59 0.36 13.87
CA ARG A 614 -15.75 0.42 15.07
C ARG A 614 -14.83 -0.79 15.21
N GLN A 615 -13.63 -0.55 15.72
CA GLN A 615 -12.69 -1.63 16.05
C GLN A 615 -13.20 -2.37 17.30
N VAL A 616 -13.24 -3.71 17.24
CA VAL A 616 -13.57 -4.53 18.41
C VAL A 616 -12.34 -4.60 19.31
N GLU A 617 -12.52 -4.27 20.59
CA GLU A 617 -11.43 -4.24 21.57
C GLU A 617 -10.72 -5.60 21.65
N GLY A 618 -9.39 -5.60 21.49
CA GLY A 618 -8.59 -6.82 21.53
C GLY A 618 -8.60 -7.67 20.25
N ALA A 619 -9.24 -7.23 19.16
CA ALA A 619 -9.23 -7.94 17.88
C ALA A 619 -7.81 -8.19 17.33
N ASP A 620 -6.85 -7.33 17.67
CA ASP A 620 -5.46 -7.41 17.27
C ASP A 620 -4.53 -7.99 18.35
N ALA A 621 -5.06 -8.39 19.52
CA ALA A 621 -4.26 -8.94 20.62
C ALA A 621 -3.81 -10.39 20.33
N GLY A 622 -4.69 -11.22 19.75
CA GLY A 622 -4.35 -12.58 19.32
C GLY A 622 -3.35 -12.61 18.16
N VAL A 623 -3.44 -11.61 17.27
CA VAL A 623 -2.54 -11.42 16.11
C VAL A 623 -1.07 -11.29 16.55
N ARG A 624 -0.80 -10.50 17.59
CA ARG A 624 0.56 -10.13 17.99
C ARG A 624 1.21 -11.12 18.94
N GLY A 625 0.43 -11.84 19.75
CA GLY A 625 0.96 -12.88 20.64
C GLY A 625 1.52 -14.10 19.89
N GLU A 626 1.11 -14.29 18.63
CA GLU A 626 1.49 -15.44 17.80
C GLU A 626 2.49 -15.08 16.67
N GLN A 627 2.99 -13.84 16.61
CA GLN A 627 3.84 -13.39 15.51
C GLN A 627 5.28 -13.16 15.99
N ALA A 628 6.25 -13.77 15.31
CA ALA A 628 7.66 -13.58 15.60
C ALA A 628 8.05 -12.09 15.49
N GLU A 629 8.84 -11.61 16.44
CA GLU A 629 9.36 -10.24 16.44
C GLU A 629 10.54 -10.17 15.46
N ALA A 630 10.55 -9.17 14.58
CA ALA A 630 11.64 -9.03 13.61
C ALA A 630 12.95 -8.65 14.33
N PRO A 631 14.06 -9.33 14.05
CA PRO A 631 15.33 -9.04 14.71
C PRO A 631 15.92 -7.71 14.24
N GLY A 632 16.76 -7.10 15.08
CA GLY A 632 17.45 -5.86 14.75
C GLY A 632 18.50 -6.06 13.66
N VAL A 633 18.47 -5.22 12.63
CA VAL A 633 19.36 -5.29 11.44
C VAL A 633 20.13 -3.98 11.18
N ALA A 634 20.30 -3.17 12.23
CA ALA A 634 20.83 -1.81 12.12
C ALA A 634 22.28 -1.79 11.61
N ARG A 635 23.11 -2.79 11.97
CA ARG A 635 24.50 -2.85 11.50
C ARG A 635 24.55 -3.24 10.03
N THR A 636 23.75 -4.21 9.61
CA THR A 636 23.62 -4.66 8.22
C THR A 636 23.19 -3.51 7.32
N VAL A 637 22.10 -2.82 7.67
CA VAL A 637 21.60 -1.67 6.89
C VAL A 637 22.61 -0.52 6.90
N GLY A 638 23.20 -0.19 8.05
CA GLY A 638 24.15 0.92 8.19
C GLY A 638 25.46 0.73 7.43
N LEU A 639 25.97 -0.51 7.32
CA LEU A 639 27.24 -0.81 6.66
C LEU A 639 27.08 -1.12 5.16
N LEU A 640 25.98 -1.76 4.76
CA LEU A 640 25.82 -2.29 3.39
C LEU A 640 24.71 -1.61 2.59
N GLY A 641 23.79 -0.87 3.23
CA GLY A 641 22.65 -0.24 2.55
C GLY A 641 23.03 0.79 1.49
N GLY A 642 24.00 1.67 1.78
CA GLY A 642 24.46 2.67 0.81
C GLY A 642 25.07 2.03 -0.44
N GLY A 643 25.96 1.06 -0.26
CA GLY A 643 26.57 0.32 -1.37
C GLY A 643 25.55 -0.52 -2.16
N PHE A 644 24.54 -1.07 -1.49
CA PHE A 644 23.43 -1.75 -2.16
C PHE A 644 22.63 -0.82 -3.06
N ARG A 645 22.25 0.37 -2.58
CA ARG A 645 21.56 1.40 -3.38
C ARG A 645 22.37 1.77 -4.63
N GLU A 646 23.67 2.03 -4.46
CA GLU A 646 24.55 2.37 -5.59
C GLU A 646 24.61 1.25 -6.63
N MET A 647 24.71 0.00 -6.18
CA MET A 647 24.77 -1.19 -7.02
C MET A 647 23.51 -1.37 -7.88
N ILE A 648 22.33 -1.24 -7.29
CA ILE A 648 21.06 -1.42 -8.02
C ILE A 648 20.70 -0.21 -8.90
N GLY A 649 21.29 0.96 -8.62
CA GLY A 649 21.12 2.18 -9.42
C GLY A 649 22.04 2.31 -10.64
N GLY A 650 22.78 1.27 -11.00
CA GLY A 650 23.71 1.28 -12.15
C GLY A 650 25.09 1.87 -11.83
N GLY A 651 25.56 1.67 -10.59
CA GLY A 651 26.89 2.04 -10.10
C GLY A 651 28.02 1.12 -10.54
#